data_AF-A0A409YMG4-F1
#
_entry.id   AF-A0A409YMG4-F1
#
_cell.length_a   1.000
_cell.length_b   1.000
_cell.length_c   1.000
_cell.angle_alpha   90.00
_cell.angle_beta   90.00
_cell.angle_gamma   90.00
#
_symmetry.space_group_name_H-M   'P 1'
#
loop_
_entity.id
_entity.type
_entity.pdbx_description
1 polymer ?
#
loop_
_entity_poly.entity_id
_entity_poly.type
_entity_poly.pdbx_seq_one_letter_code
_entity_poly.pdbx_strand_id
1 'polypeptide(L)'
;MAGHLPYDIWCLIASFLPRSELMRLYGVNSAFFNMVMDDKYRRARVYHVDDEETKRWLRDVKPLVAKRVRNLELRPHLFALPSTTPLVLDDVPPKLHSPRWLKQLLQDILRSKPRRLSSSALLLHNISKMTAVTSLTIGCYPSDDVHLFKKADSLAFIRLAWSARALQLQTLTLSIPLEAYDAVLKADPPFFDSLQTLNLTLRTESIEPIPVHTDILRSIVTFVDRHSQTLTRLSVDTPEATVNSYTLFGTLRNLTRLTELSICHPWDHLRPSIATGVDTFLSRHAAYLESLSIWFGGIYTAYPLPSPDILFSHPILRTQLPSLKSLDLSLCQWPRAQDQALGRSLVRYIQPLHRTLEKLVIRNCVLTLRMVADLAAILGTPEAQLISLEIDTYFLSCELLDVLSQRLPNLICLTLYFQNITGRDDGSQNPHYGQYLLYVNSFEIGPMSLASEFLLQLADRKYLDLALRHVVLQPTYTSAGRWNEARQLLMKALPSVITFNADTLGRLYGLNRFFFELAMHDLYKEITLPDMDQRCIRTMGPPALRNVRALILRLESSQEKQSIGKLLSPRELQTRVRQAKRTKKMDLLLERTRHMTELTSLTISCQPFERFKLATSIATTTLLTHGVRLRNLSLTIPLEYYPGILAAAQSVTTLEHLSVELRIAFQTTIFEELFPVLIEFIQRQSDSLQSLSVDTPHPIVDPFQFFRNLGLLPNLKKLSVLHPIDRLQTQYSPGLDIFLAAHSSSLEEVSIRFTGFFRHGYQPNPIQFFSHPILRVRLPHLTSLELGLRQWPSTYRYQSAEQLSNYVRPLANTLSSIAIHDRVLTFPEVEKLISVIGGENSHVRSLDVHVYFLSCDLLDLLSRRLPGLVRLNLAFEALTSKDDGGVVNTRNFASSHDVRSSIRSSILLTDGVIPLLENQAANLSRD
;
A
#
# COMPACT_ATOMS: atom_id res chain seq x y z
N MET A 1 9.60 40.62 -36.83
CA MET A 1 9.86 41.44 -35.62
C MET A 1 10.04 40.64 -34.34
N ALA A 2 9.31 39.55 -34.10
CA ALA A 2 9.46 38.76 -32.85
C ALA A 2 10.89 38.24 -32.58
N GLY A 3 11.69 37.92 -33.61
CA GLY A 3 13.06 37.41 -33.46
C GLY A 3 14.08 38.36 -32.82
N HIS A 4 13.74 39.62 -32.56
CA HIS A 4 14.62 40.61 -31.92
C HIS A 4 14.35 40.84 -30.42
N LEU A 5 13.38 40.15 -29.82
CA LEU A 5 13.14 40.28 -28.38
C LEU A 5 14.32 39.67 -27.59
N PRO A 6 14.83 40.35 -26.54
CA PRO A 6 15.84 39.80 -25.64
C PRO A 6 15.40 38.47 -25.02
N TYR A 7 16.36 37.57 -24.74
CA TYR A 7 16.07 36.25 -24.18
C TYR A 7 15.26 36.33 -22.88
N ASP A 8 15.53 37.31 -22.03
CA ASP A 8 14.83 37.50 -20.74
C ASP A 8 13.34 37.82 -20.94
N ILE A 9 12.99 38.54 -22.01
CA ILE A 9 11.58 38.82 -22.35
C ILE A 9 10.89 37.52 -22.78
N TRP A 10 11.58 36.65 -23.53
CA TRP A 10 11.05 35.33 -23.86
C TRP A 10 10.86 34.45 -22.62
N CYS A 11 11.79 34.50 -21.65
CA CYS A 11 11.67 33.77 -20.38
C CYS A 11 10.43 34.22 -19.62
N LEU A 12 10.20 35.53 -19.57
CA LEU A 12 9.01 36.11 -18.95
C LEU A 12 7.73 35.65 -19.66
N ILE A 13 7.68 35.71 -21.00
CA ILE A 13 6.53 35.20 -21.77
C ILE A 13 6.30 33.71 -21.48
N ALA A 14 7.36 32.89 -21.51
CA ALA A 14 7.29 31.46 -21.24
C ALA A 14 6.78 31.14 -19.82
N SER A 15 7.05 32.00 -18.83
CA SER A 15 6.57 31.81 -17.46
C SER A 15 5.05 31.89 -17.32
N PHE A 16 4.36 32.54 -18.26
CA PHE A 16 2.89 32.60 -18.32
C PHE A 16 2.27 31.44 -19.11
N LEU A 17 3.08 30.61 -19.77
CA LEU A 17 2.59 29.50 -20.56
C LEU A 17 2.53 28.21 -19.73
N PRO A 18 1.42 27.46 -19.78
CA PRO A 18 1.38 26.11 -19.25
C PRO A 18 2.49 25.25 -19.87
N ARG A 19 3.08 24.35 -19.08
CA ARG A 19 4.17 23.48 -19.52
C ARG A 19 3.87 22.74 -20.83
N SER A 20 2.63 22.24 -20.98
CA SER A 20 2.20 21.54 -22.20
C SER A 20 2.25 22.41 -23.45
N GLU A 21 1.88 23.69 -23.34
CA GLU A 21 1.94 24.64 -24.46
C GLU A 21 3.37 25.07 -24.73
N LEU A 22 4.18 25.32 -23.69
CA LEU A 22 5.60 25.64 -23.85
C LEU A 22 6.34 24.55 -24.65
N MET A 23 6.07 23.27 -24.35
CA MET A 23 6.66 22.13 -25.07
C MET A 23 6.31 22.11 -26.57
N ARG A 24 5.20 22.72 -27.00
CA ARG A 24 4.80 22.79 -28.42
C ARG A 24 5.53 23.92 -29.16
N LEU A 25 6.10 24.89 -28.43
CA LEU A 25 6.75 26.07 -29.01
C LEU A 25 8.24 25.88 -29.30
N TYR A 26 8.83 24.71 -29.02
CA TYR A 26 10.28 24.48 -29.17
C TYR A 26 10.79 24.71 -30.60
N GLY A 27 9.94 24.56 -31.62
CA GLY A 27 10.29 24.80 -33.03
C GLY A 27 10.07 26.24 -33.50
N VAL A 28 9.53 27.13 -32.66
CA VAL A 28 9.16 28.50 -33.08
C VAL A 28 10.37 29.41 -33.19
N ASN A 29 11.27 29.38 -32.20
CA ASN A 29 12.52 30.13 -32.22
C ASN A 29 13.56 29.50 -31.27
N SER A 30 14.81 29.97 -31.33
CA SER A 30 15.91 29.46 -30.50
C SER A 30 15.72 29.71 -29.01
N ALA A 31 15.01 30.76 -28.60
CA ALA A 31 14.74 31.05 -27.19
C ALA A 31 13.79 30.01 -26.59
N PHE A 32 12.65 29.73 -27.23
CA PHE A 32 11.74 28.66 -26.83
C PHE A 32 12.40 27.28 -26.92
N PHE A 33 13.21 27.03 -27.95
CA PHE A 33 14.00 25.80 -28.02
C PHE A 33 14.85 25.62 -26.76
N ASN A 34 15.61 26.66 -26.36
CA ASN A 34 16.46 26.60 -25.17
C ASN A 34 15.64 26.40 -23.88
N MET A 35 14.53 27.12 -23.70
CA MET A 35 13.67 26.99 -22.53
C MET A 35 13.03 25.60 -22.43
N VAL A 36 12.53 25.08 -23.56
CA VAL A 36 11.97 23.73 -23.63
C VAL A 36 13.03 22.68 -23.33
N MET A 37 14.24 22.83 -23.87
CA MET A 37 15.34 21.91 -23.58
C MET A 37 15.81 22.01 -22.12
N ASP A 38 15.84 23.21 -21.55
CA ASP A 38 16.14 23.42 -20.13
C ASP A 38 15.09 22.77 -19.24
N ASP A 39 13.80 22.93 -19.54
CA ASP A 39 12.72 22.29 -18.77
C ASP A 39 12.70 20.76 -18.95
N LYS A 40 12.83 20.28 -20.19
CA LYS A 40 12.82 18.85 -20.54
C LYS A 40 13.96 18.10 -19.85
N TYR A 41 15.17 18.67 -19.85
CA TYR A 41 16.36 18.03 -19.26
C TYR A 41 16.71 18.55 -17.86
N ARG A 42 15.85 19.39 -17.26
CA ARG A 42 16.06 19.97 -15.93
C ARG A 42 16.33 18.90 -14.88
N ARG A 43 15.63 17.77 -14.97
CA ARG A 43 15.69 16.66 -14.04
C ARG A 43 16.30 15.44 -14.73
N ALA A 44 17.35 14.90 -14.13
CA ALA A 44 17.92 13.60 -14.50
C ALA A 44 17.66 12.61 -13.37
N ARG A 45 17.13 11.44 -13.71
CA ARG A 45 16.88 10.33 -12.80
C ARG A 45 17.71 9.14 -13.23
N VAL A 46 18.48 8.61 -12.30
CA VAL A 46 19.35 7.46 -12.54
C VAL A 46 19.02 6.44 -11.46
N TYR A 47 18.11 5.53 -11.81
CA TYR A 47 17.60 4.52 -10.87
C TYR A 47 18.34 3.20 -11.00
N HIS A 48 18.29 2.59 -12.19
CA HIS A 48 18.96 1.33 -12.50
C HIS A 48 19.72 1.49 -13.82
N VAL A 49 20.94 0.98 -13.94
CA VAL A 49 21.70 1.06 -15.22
C VAL A 49 20.94 0.38 -16.35
N ASP A 50 20.21 -0.68 -16.00
CA ASP A 50 19.31 -1.39 -16.91
C ASP A 50 17.91 -0.81 -17.11
N ASP A 51 17.49 0.16 -16.29
CA ASP A 51 16.19 0.80 -16.48
C ASP A 51 16.19 1.53 -17.83
N GLU A 52 15.14 1.32 -18.64
CA GLU A 52 15.07 1.85 -19.99
C GLU A 52 15.03 3.38 -20.01
N GLU A 53 14.47 4.03 -18.99
CA GLU A 53 14.51 5.49 -18.86
C GLU A 53 15.96 5.96 -18.63
N THR A 54 16.67 5.31 -17.72
CA THR A 54 18.09 5.57 -17.44
C THR A 54 18.97 5.28 -18.65
N LYS A 55 18.78 4.15 -19.36
CA LYS A 55 19.49 3.81 -20.61
C LYS A 55 19.23 4.82 -21.71
N ARG A 56 17.96 5.20 -21.92
CA ARG A 56 17.57 6.22 -22.90
C ARG A 56 18.22 7.55 -22.57
N TRP A 57 18.14 7.97 -21.31
CA TRP A 57 18.79 9.17 -20.82
C TRP A 57 20.32 9.12 -21.05
N LEU A 58 20.99 8.01 -20.71
CA LEU A 58 22.43 7.83 -20.93
C LEU A 58 22.84 7.92 -22.40
N ARG A 59 22.02 7.40 -23.31
CA ARG A 59 22.24 7.51 -24.77
C ARG A 59 22.04 8.94 -25.28
N ASP A 60 21.05 9.64 -24.73
CA ASP A 60 20.63 10.96 -25.20
C ASP A 60 21.46 12.11 -24.60
N VAL A 61 22.09 11.91 -23.44
CA VAL A 61 22.84 12.94 -22.73
C VAL A 61 24.20 13.16 -23.39
N LYS A 62 24.20 14.11 -24.32
CA LYS A 62 25.42 14.75 -24.81
C LYS A 62 25.92 15.77 -23.79
N PRO A 63 27.20 16.19 -23.84
CA PRO A 63 27.74 17.21 -22.94
C PRO A 63 26.93 18.52 -22.90
N LEU A 64 26.25 18.88 -23.99
CA LEU A 64 25.35 20.04 -24.06
C LEU A 64 24.06 19.84 -23.24
N VAL A 65 23.53 18.62 -23.19
CA VAL A 65 22.34 18.26 -22.39
C VAL A 65 22.71 18.19 -20.92
N ALA A 66 23.87 17.61 -20.59
CA ALA A 66 24.36 17.51 -19.21
C ALA A 66 24.42 18.89 -18.51
N LYS A 67 24.81 19.94 -19.23
CA LYS A 67 24.84 21.32 -18.72
C LYS A 67 23.47 21.91 -18.36
N ARG A 68 22.37 21.28 -18.78
CA ARG A 68 20.99 21.73 -18.48
C ARG A 68 20.40 21.05 -17.25
N VAL A 69 21.02 19.97 -16.78
CA VAL A 69 20.56 19.24 -15.59
C VAL A 69 20.75 20.11 -14.36
N ARG A 70 19.63 20.42 -13.68
CA ARG A 70 19.59 21.19 -12.41
C ARG A 70 19.29 20.29 -11.22
N ASN A 71 18.48 19.24 -11.43
CA ASN A 71 18.05 18.30 -10.42
C ASN A 71 18.56 16.90 -10.78
N LEU A 72 19.46 16.35 -9.99
CA LEU A 72 20.01 15.01 -10.19
C LEU A 72 19.50 14.08 -9.09
N GLU A 73 18.83 12.99 -9.47
CA GLU A 73 18.34 11.96 -8.55
C GLU A 73 19.08 10.65 -8.82
N LEU A 74 19.82 10.15 -7.84
CA LEU A 74 20.65 8.94 -7.92
C LEU A 74 20.10 7.86 -6.99
N ARG A 75 20.02 6.60 -7.48
CA ARG A 75 19.83 5.41 -6.65
C ARG A 75 21.02 4.45 -6.78
N PRO A 76 22.04 4.57 -5.90
CA PRO A 76 23.33 3.91 -6.05
C PRO A 76 23.35 2.38 -5.99
N HIS A 77 22.40 1.75 -5.31
CA HIS A 77 22.42 0.32 -4.98
C HIS A 77 22.41 -0.63 -6.19
N LEU A 78 22.23 -0.13 -7.41
CA LEU A 78 22.11 -0.93 -8.63
C LEU A 78 23.30 -0.77 -9.58
N PHE A 79 24.30 0.03 -9.21
CA PHE A 79 25.54 0.17 -9.99
C PHE A 79 26.58 -0.90 -9.69
N ALA A 80 26.40 -1.62 -8.57
CA ALA A 80 27.24 -2.74 -8.19
C ALA A 80 26.89 -3.99 -9.03
N LEU A 81 27.23 -3.94 -10.32
CA LEU A 81 27.20 -5.15 -11.14
C LEU A 81 28.23 -6.15 -10.58
N PRO A 82 27.90 -7.45 -10.51
CA PRO A 82 28.88 -8.48 -10.20
C PRO A 82 29.84 -8.57 -11.39
N SER A 83 30.91 -7.77 -11.36
CA SER A 83 32.00 -7.92 -12.31
C SER A 83 32.69 -9.26 -12.00
N THR A 84 32.46 -10.26 -12.87
CA THR A 84 33.14 -11.57 -12.84
C THR A 84 34.64 -11.48 -13.07
N THR A 85 35.10 -10.35 -13.58
CA THR A 85 36.51 -9.97 -13.57
C THR A 85 36.69 -8.87 -12.53
N PRO A 86 37.35 -9.13 -11.38
CA PRO A 86 37.78 -8.05 -10.50
C PRO A 86 38.66 -7.13 -11.34
N LEU A 87 38.15 -5.95 -11.69
CA LEU A 87 39.03 -4.83 -11.97
C LEU A 87 39.79 -4.64 -10.67
N VAL A 88 41.04 -5.09 -10.63
CA VAL A 88 41.95 -4.99 -9.48
C VAL A 88 42.12 -3.50 -9.17
N LEU A 89 41.19 -2.95 -8.40
CA LEU A 89 41.24 -1.62 -7.81
C LEU A 89 41.78 -1.66 -6.37
N ASP A 90 42.00 -2.86 -5.83
CA ASP A 90 42.46 -3.07 -4.45
C ASP A 90 43.96 -2.78 -4.24
N ASP A 91 44.75 -2.68 -5.31
CA ASP A 91 46.17 -2.26 -5.25
C ASP A 91 46.36 -0.73 -5.35
N VAL A 92 45.29 0.07 -5.28
CA VAL A 92 45.43 1.53 -5.24
C VAL A 92 45.67 1.95 -3.79
N PRO A 93 46.89 2.40 -3.41
CA PRO A 93 47.19 2.74 -2.03
C PRO A 93 46.29 3.89 -1.53
N PRO A 94 45.88 3.88 -0.24
CA PRO A 94 44.94 4.84 0.36
C PRO A 94 45.43 6.30 0.41
N LYS A 95 46.55 6.63 -0.26
CA LYS A 95 47.12 7.98 -0.37
C LYS A 95 46.70 8.75 -1.63
N LEU A 96 45.78 8.24 -2.45
CA LEU A 96 45.35 8.87 -3.72
C LEU A 96 43.98 9.56 -3.64
N HIS A 97 43.83 10.50 -2.69
CA HIS A 97 42.72 11.47 -2.66
C HIS A 97 42.98 12.69 -3.59
N SER A 98 43.91 12.57 -4.54
CA SER A 98 44.31 13.68 -5.39
C SER A 98 43.34 13.87 -6.56
N PRO A 99 42.97 15.12 -6.92
CA PRO A 99 42.31 15.46 -8.20
C PRO A 99 43.00 14.88 -9.45
N ARG A 100 44.28 14.44 -9.33
CA ARG A 100 45.04 13.76 -10.38
C ARG A 100 44.47 12.38 -10.74
N TRP A 101 44.00 11.58 -9.77
CA TRP A 101 43.41 10.27 -10.07
C TRP A 101 42.12 10.41 -10.88
N LEU A 102 41.24 11.35 -10.50
CA LEU A 102 40.02 11.66 -11.24
C LEU A 102 40.35 12.09 -12.67
N LYS A 103 41.37 12.95 -12.84
CA LYS A 103 41.86 13.35 -14.16
C LYS A 103 42.40 12.15 -14.95
N GLN A 104 43.07 11.20 -14.31
CA GLN A 104 43.61 10.01 -14.95
C GLN A 104 42.51 9.04 -15.38
N LEU A 105 41.56 8.70 -14.50
CA LEU A 105 40.39 7.91 -14.82
C LEU A 105 39.57 8.55 -15.96
N LEU A 106 39.35 9.88 -15.90
CA LEU A 106 38.68 10.60 -16.98
C LEU A 106 39.50 10.61 -18.27
N GLN A 107 40.83 10.70 -18.20
CA GLN A 107 41.71 10.59 -19.38
C GLN A 107 41.69 9.19 -19.99
N ASP A 108 41.64 8.14 -19.18
CA ASP A 108 41.57 6.76 -19.64
C ASP A 108 40.20 6.46 -20.28
N ILE A 109 39.12 6.97 -19.68
CA ILE A 109 37.77 6.94 -20.27
C ILE A 109 37.75 7.70 -21.60
N LEU A 110 38.34 8.91 -21.66
CA LEU A 110 38.39 9.74 -22.87
C LEU A 110 39.27 9.15 -23.99
N ARG A 111 40.30 8.37 -23.65
CA ARG A 111 41.19 7.70 -24.61
C ARG A 111 40.59 6.41 -25.17
N SER A 112 39.66 5.77 -24.45
CA SER A 112 38.98 4.56 -24.92
C SER A 112 37.94 4.87 -26.02
N LYS A 113 37.87 4.04 -27.07
CA LYS A 113 36.85 4.21 -28.12
C LYS A 113 35.45 3.99 -27.51
N PRO A 114 34.45 4.86 -27.77
CA PRO A 114 33.14 4.86 -27.11
C PRO A 114 32.32 3.57 -27.26
N ARG A 115 32.69 2.65 -28.17
CA ARG A 115 32.04 1.34 -28.32
C ARG A 115 32.37 0.33 -27.21
N ARG A 116 33.27 0.64 -26.26
CA ARG A 116 33.70 -0.30 -25.20
C ARG A 116 33.53 0.20 -23.76
N LEU A 117 32.98 1.39 -23.54
CA LEU A 117 32.75 1.87 -22.18
C LEU A 117 31.57 1.13 -21.56
N SER A 118 31.76 0.60 -20.35
CA SER A 118 30.64 0.14 -19.54
C SER A 118 29.66 1.30 -19.33
N SER A 119 28.36 0.99 -19.25
CA SER A 119 27.32 2.00 -18.98
C SER A 119 27.62 2.83 -17.72
N SER A 120 28.31 2.25 -16.73
CA SER A 120 28.81 2.91 -15.54
C SER A 120 29.84 4.01 -15.84
N ALA A 121 30.85 3.74 -16.67
CA ALA A 121 31.87 4.73 -17.03
C ALA A 121 31.30 5.90 -17.85
N LEU A 122 30.35 5.63 -18.75
CA LEU A 122 29.64 6.67 -19.50
C LEU A 122 28.78 7.55 -18.57
N LEU A 123 28.09 6.93 -17.62
CA LEU A 123 27.33 7.66 -16.60
C LEU A 123 28.23 8.58 -15.77
N LEU A 124 29.37 8.07 -15.30
CA LEU A 124 30.35 8.87 -14.55
C LEU A 124 30.88 10.04 -15.37
N HIS A 125 31.17 9.80 -16.65
CA HIS A 125 31.57 10.86 -17.57
C HIS A 125 30.47 11.93 -17.66
N ASN A 126 29.21 11.54 -17.87
CA ASN A 126 28.10 12.47 -18.01
C ASN A 126 27.83 13.27 -16.73
N ILE A 127 27.86 12.62 -15.55
CA ILE A 127 27.70 13.30 -14.25
C ILE A 127 28.80 14.36 -14.07
N SER A 128 30.05 14.08 -14.43
CA SER A 128 31.14 15.06 -14.35
C SER A 128 30.89 16.32 -15.20
N LYS A 129 30.09 16.20 -16.28
CA LYS A 129 29.72 17.31 -17.17
C LYS A 129 28.47 18.05 -16.74
N MET A 130 27.77 17.65 -15.68
CA MET A 130 26.54 18.30 -15.22
C MET A 130 26.78 19.62 -14.49
N THR A 131 27.36 20.57 -15.23
CA THR A 131 27.32 22.04 -15.16
C THR A 131 26.66 22.75 -13.98
N ALA A 132 25.45 22.31 -13.72
CA ALA A 132 24.36 23.21 -13.41
C ALA A 132 23.50 22.67 -12.27
N VAL A 133 23.86 21.51 -11.71
CA VAL A 133 23.13 20.84 -10.65
C VAL A 133 23.12 21.74 -9.41
N THR A 134 21.91 22.16 -9.03
CA THR A 134 21.64 22.90 -7.80
C THR A 134 20.90 22.03 -6.79
N SER A 135 20.28 20.94 -7.23
CA SER A 135 19.58 19.98 -6.36
C SER A 135 20.07 18.55 -6.63
N LEU A 136 20.49 17.87 -5.57
CA LEU A 136 20.96 16.49 -5.61
C LEU A 136 20.16 15.65 -4.61
N THR A 137 19.57 14.56 -5.09
CA THR A 137 18.88 13.56 -4.29
C THR A 137 19.61 12.23 -4.40
N ILE A 138 19.99 11.66 -3.26
CA ILE A 138 20.51 10.30 -3.17
C ILE A 138 19.46 9.47 -2.46
N GLY A 139 18.91 8.48 -3.16
CA GLY A 139 17.82 7.63 -2.69
C GLY A 139 18.25 6.17 -2.55
N CYS A 140 17.69 5.51 -1.55
CA CYS A 140 17.67 4.07 -1.36
C CYS A 140 16.32 3.81 -0.66
N TYR A 141 15.45 3.02 -1.27
CA TYR A 141 14.08 2.69 -0.82
C TYR A 141 14.06 1.38 -0.02
N PRO A 142 12.94 1.02 0.65
CA PRO A 142 12.93 -0.18 1.51
C PRO A 142 13.13 -1.46 0.70
N SER A 143 12.76 -1.43 -0.59
CA SER A 143 13.00 -2.49 -1.57
C SER A 143 14.45 -2.63 -2.02
N ASP A 144 15.29 -1.64 -1.73
CA ASP A 144 16.61 -1.51 -2.31
C ASP A 144 17.65 -2.23 -1.42
N ASP A 145 18.57 -2.97 -2.02
CA ASP A 145 19.62 -3.69 -1.29
C ASP A 145 20.68 -2.71 -0.75
N VAL A 146 20.64 -2.48 0.56
CA VAL A 146 21.56 -1.58 1.27
C VAL A 146 23.00 -2.09 1.24
N HIS A 147 23.21 -3.39 1.17
CA HIS A 147 24.55 -3.96 1.06
C HIS A 147 25.17 -3.59 -0.30
N LEU A 148 24.39 -3.62 -1.38
CA LEU A 148 24.86 -3.14 -2.69
C LEU A 148 25.11 -1.63 -2.69
N PHE A 149 24.33 -0.85 -1.93
CA PHE A 149 24.58 0.58 -1.75
C PHE A 149 25.95 0.85 -1.12
N LYS A 150 26.39 0.01 -0.17
CA LYS A 150 27.67 0.18 0.54
C LYS A 150 28.89 -0.27 -0.26
N LYS A 151 28.73 -0.92 -1.42
CA LYS A 151 29.85 -1.35 -2.26
C LYS A 151 30.66 -0.16 -2.80
N ALA A 152 31.95 -0.38 -2.99
CA ALA A 152 32.90 0.66 -3.42
C ALA A 152 32.49 1.39 -4.71
N ASP A 153 31.91 0.65 -5.68
CA ASP A 153 31.43 1.22 -6.93
C ASP A 153 30.32 2.26 -6.70
N SER A 154 29.31 1.91 -5.91
CA SER A 154 28.21 2.79 -5.53
C SER A 154 28.73 4.07 -4.84
N LEU A 155 29.75 3.93 -3.98
CA LEU A 155 30.40 5.08 -3.34
C LEU A 155 31.24 5.92 -4.32
N ALA A 156 31.83 5.31 -5.34
CA ALA A 156 32.54 6.06 -6.38
C ALA A 156 31.60 6.99 -7.16
N PHE A 157 30.36 6.56 -7.45
CA PHE A 157 29.34 7.44 -8.04
C PHE A 157 29.01 8.63 -7.15
N ILE A 158 28.84 8.38 -5.85
CA ILE A 158 28.55 9.42 -4.86
C ILE A 158 29.72 10.40 -4.76
N ARG A 159 30.96 9.92 -4.66
CA ARG A 159 32.18 10.74 -4.67
C ARG A 159 32.29 11.61 -5.92
N LEU A 160 31.96 11.04 -7.08
CA LEU A 160 31.96 11.76 -8.34
C LEU A 160 30.87 12.84 -8.37
N ALA A 161 29.67 12.53 -7.88
CA ALA A 161 28.59 13.52 -7.74
C ALA A 161 28.98 14.65 -6.78
N TRP A 162 29.64 14.35 -5.66
CA TRP A 162 30.21 15.32 -4.73
C TRP A 162 31.25 16.22 -5.41
N SER A 163 32.25 15.62 -6.06
CA SER A 163 33.37 16.35 -6.67
C SER A 163 32.97 17.21 -7.87
N ALA A 164 31.95 16.80 -8.62
CA ALA A 164 31.57 17.49 -9.84
C ALA A 164 31.02 18.90 -9.58
N ARG A 165 30.47 19.17 -8.39
CA ARG A 165 29.57 20.33 -8.18
C ARG A 165 29.47 20.90 -6.76
N ALA A 166 30.46 20.67 -5.90
CA ALA A 166 30.47 21.19 -4.52
C ALA A 166 29.97 22.65 -4.35
N LEU A 167 30.37 23.55 -5.24
CA LEU A 167 30.21 25.00 -5.03
C LEU A 167 28.80 25.53 -5.30
N GLN A 168 27.98 24.87 -6.14
CA GLN A 168 26.67 25.38 -6.58
C GLN A 168 25.47 24.63 -5.99
N LEU A 169 25.71 23.58 -5.21
CA LEU A 169 24.64 22.77 -4.66
C LEU A 169 23.87 23.57 -3.59
N GLN A 170 22.58 23.80 -3.83
CA GLN A 170 21.68 24.54 -2.94
C GLN A 170 20.76 23.61 -2.15
N THR A 171 20.40 22.47 -2.73
CA THR A 171 19.52 21.48 -2.10
C THR A 171 20.16 20.10 -2.13
N LEU A 172 20.29 19.50 -0.96
CA LEU A 172 20.71 18.10 -0.80
C LEU A 172 19.60 17.30 -0.13
N THR A 173 19.23 16.18 -0.73
CA THR A 173 18.29 15.21 -0.14
C THR A 173 18.97 13.86 -0.01
N LEU A 174 19.08 13.36 1.22
CA LEU A 174 19.59 12.03 1.55
C LEU A 174 18.41 11.18 2.02
N SER A 175 17.81 10.41 1.11
CA SER A 175 16.74 9.47 1.42
C SER A 175 17.29 8.05 1.39
N ILE A 176 18.17 7.76 2.34
CA ILE A 176 18.93 6.51 2.44
C ILE A 176 18.73 5.89 3.83
N PRO A 177 18.91 4.57 3.99
CA PRO A 177 18.88 3.95 5.32
C PRO A 177 20.02 4.48 6.19
N LEU A 178 19.81 4.51 7.50
CA LEU A 178 20.72 5.09 8.48
C LEU A 178 22.11 4.46 8.35
N GLU A 179 22.16 3.15 8.16
CA GLU A 179 23.36 2.34 8.00
C GLU A 179 24.21 2.72 6.78
N ALA A 180 23.63 3.43 5.80
CA ALA A 180 24.33 3.90 4.61
C ALA A 180 24.93 5.30 4.77
N TYR A 181 24.47 6.11 5.73
CA TYR A 181 24.98 7.48 5.91
C TYR A 181 26.47 7.53 6.18
N ASP A 182 26.97 6.62 7.00
CA ASP A 182 28.39 6.55 7.32
C ASP A 182 29.24 6.42 6.05
N ALA A 183 28.85 5.53 5.12
CA ALA A 183 29.56 5.35 3.86
C ALA A 183 29.44 6.57 2.93
N VAL A 184 28.26 7.21 2.87
CA VAL A 184 28.01 8.42 2.07
C VAL A 184 28.77 9.63 2.59
N LEU A 185 28.87 9.78 3.90
CA LEU A 185 29.50 10.92 4.56
C LEU A 185 31.02 10.71 4.74
N LYS A 186 31.51 9.47 4.90
CA LYS A 186 32.95 9.12 4.82
C LYS A 186 33.50 9.16 3.40
N ALA A 187 32.65 9.36 2.40
CA ALA A 187 33.09 9.67 1.05
C ALA A 187 33.69 11.08 0.90
N ASP A 188 33.96 11.77 2.03
CA ASP A 188 34.49 13.12 2.14
C ASP A 188 33.73 14.12 1.26
N PRO A 189 32.42 14.35 1.53
CA PRO A 189 31.68 15.37 0.82
C PRO A 189 32.40 16.72 1.00
N PRO A 190 32.62 17.47 -0.08
CA PRO A 190 33.26 18.77 -0.04
C PRO A 190 32.37 19.74 0.74
N PHE A 191 32.97 20.86 1.15
CA PHE A 191 32.18 21.95 1.70
C PHE A 191 31.31 22.57 0.60
N PHE A 192 29.99 22.46 0.76
CA PHE A 192 29.00 23.09 -0.12
C PHE A 192 28.70 24.52 0.32
N ASP A 193 29.43 25.51 -0.22
CA ASP A 193 29.29 26.95 0.13
C ASP A 193 27.87 27.50 -0.06
N SER A 194 27.10 26.91 -0.97
CA SER A 194 25.75 27.37 -1.36
C SER A 194 24.62 26.54 -0.75
N LEU A 195 24.91 25.55 0.11
CA LEU A 195 23.89 24.63 0.59
C LEU A 195 22.93 25.31 1.55
N GLN A 196 21.68 25.48 1.11
CA GLN A 196 20.61 26.17 1.83
C GLN A 196 19.56 25.19 2.36
N THR A 197 19.25 24.13 1.61
CA THR A 197 18.25 23.13 1.98
C THR A 197 18.89 21.77 2.15
N LEU A 198 18.69 21.16 3.32
CA LEU A 198 19.10 19.80 3.59
C LEU A 198 17.89 18.97 4.05
N ASN A 199 17.62 17.87 3.35
CA ASN A 199 16.58 16.92 3.70
C ASN A 199 17.23 15.57 4.03
N LEU A 200 16.93 15.01 5.20
CA LEU A 200 17.47 13.76 5.70
C LEU A 200 16.31 12.81 5.98
N THR A 201 16.36 11.58 5.48
CA THR A 201 15.48 10.49 5.94
C THR A 201 16.31 9.53 6.79
N LEU A 202 15.91 9.28 8.03
CA LEU A 202 16.58 8.36 8.96
C LEU A 202 15.65 7.16 9.20
N ARG A 203 15.89 6.10 8.44
CA ARG A 203 15.16 4.83 8.48
C ARG A 203 16.14 3.69 8.71
N THR A 204 15.72 2.60 9.33
CA THR A 204 16.57 1.45 9.62
C THR A 204 16.16 0.27 8.75
N GLU A 205 17.13 -0.50 8.23
CA GLU A 205 16.78 -1.72 7.49
C GLU A 205 16.53 -2.90 8.45
N SER A 206 17.26 -2.90 9.57
CA SER A 206 17.22 -3.95 10.57
C SER A 206 16.63 -3.43 11.87
N ILE A 207 15.84 -4.25 12.57
CA ILE A 207 15.36 -4.01 13.94
C ILE A 207 16.51 -4.22 14.96
N GLU A 208 17.76 -4.18 14.49
CA GLU A 208 18.92 -4.40 15.32
C GLU A 208 19.07 -3.32 16.41
N PRO A 209 19.65 -3.68 17.55
CA PRO A 209 19.71 -2.79 18.70
C PRO A 209 20.53 -1.51 18.47
N ILE A 210 20.19 -0.52 19.29
CA ILE A 210 20.55 0.91 19.28
C ILE A 210 22.05 1.30 19.15
N PRO A 211 23.09 0.54 19.59
CA PRO A 211 24.45 1.09 19.73
C PRO A 211 25.09 1.59 18.43
N VAL A 212 24.84 0.94 17.29
CA VAL A 212 25.49 1.27 16.01
C VAL A 212 25.04 2.64 15.48
N HIS A 213 23.86 3.11 15.88
CA HIS A 213 23.29 4.35 15.35
C HIS A 213 23.97 5.61 15.88
N THR A 214 24.57 5.59 17.08
CA THR A 214 25.14 6.79 17.70
C THR A 214 26.30 7.39 16.90
N ASP A 215 27.21 6.56 16.38
CA ASP A 215 28.37 7.04 15.62
C ASP A 215 27.96 7.59 14.24
N ILE A 216 26.96 6.96 13.62
CA ILE A 216 26.39 7.42 12.35
C ILE A 216 25.70 8.78 12.54
N LEU A 217 24.88 8.91 13.59
CA LEU A 217 24.21 10.17 13.93
C LEU A 217 25.24 11.27 14.22
N ARG A 218 26.36 10.96 14.90
CA ARG A 218 27.46 11.92 15.11
C ARG A 218 28.10 12.38 13.80
N SER A 219 28.22 11.47 12.83
CA SER A 219 28.71 11.81 11.48
C SER A 219 27.74 12.74 10.74
N ILE A 220 26.44 12.48 10.84
CA ILE A 220 25.39 13.36 10.31
C ILE A 220 25.45 14.74 10.98
N VAL A 221 25.55 14.80 12.32
CA VAL A 221 25.68 16.05 13.08
C VAL A 221 26.89 16.84 12.61
N THR A 222 28.04 16.20 12.49
CA THR A 222 29.28 16.83 12.02
C THR A 222 29.12 17.42 10.61
N PHE A 223 28.41 16.70 9.73
CA PHE A 223 28.11 17.17 8.38
C PHE A 223 27.16 18.39 8.38
N VAL A 224 26.07 18.34 9.16
CA VAL A 224 25.11 19.44 9.27
C VAL A 224 25.77 20.69 9.88
N ASP A 225 26.54 20.52 10.96
CA ASP A 225 27.23 21.60 11.67
C ASP A 225 28.23 22.34 10.77
N ARG A 226 28.85 21.62 9.83
CA ARG A 226 29.72 22.22 8.83
C ARG A 226 28.98 23.30 8.03
N HIS A 227 27.70 23.09 7.75
CA HIS A 227 26.84 23.99 6.97
C HIS A 227 25.95 24.91 7.82
N SER A 228 26.29 25.10 9.10
CA SER A 228 25.51 25.91 10.04
C SER A 228 25.30 27.37 9.63
N GLN A 229 26.22 27.94 8.83
CA GLN A 229 26.17 29.33 8.35
C GLN A 229 25.47 29.49 6.99
N THR A 230 25.04 28.41 6.35
CA THR A 230 24.44 28.46 5.01
C THR A 230 23.04 27.85 4.98
N LEU A 231 22.76 26.87 5.84
CA LEU A 231 21.46 26.20 5.90
C LEU A 231 20.35 27.14 6.36
N THR A 232 19.36 27.31 5.49
CA THR A 232 18.10 28.03 5.76
C THR A 232 16.94 27.08 6.01
N ARG A 233 16.97 25.88 5.42
CA ARG A 233 15.96 24.84 5.58
C ARG A 233 16.58 23.51 5.98
N LEU A 234 16.08 22.92 7.05
CA LEU A 234 16.41 21.56 7.48
C LEU A 234 15.14 20.71 7.55
N SER A 235 15.13 19.57 6.87
CA SER A 235 14.08 18.57 7.01
C SER A 235 14.70 17.26 7.51
N VAL A 236 14.12 16.68 8.56
CA VAL A 236 14.54 15.39 9.12
C VAL A 236 13.30 14.51 9.24
N ASP A 237 13.25 13.48 8.41
CA ASP A 237 12.18 12.49 8.38
C ASP A 237 12.62 11.23 9.14
N THR A 238 11.97 10.93 10.28
CA THR A 238 12.19 9.70 11.04
C THR A 238 10.91 8.85 11.03
N PRO A 239 10.64 8.09 9.94
CA PRO A 239 9.38 7.37 9.78
C PRO A 239 9.24 6.17 10.72
N GLU A 240 10.35 5.68 11.27
CA GLU A 240 10.42 4.48 12.12
C GLU A 240 10.78 4.86 13.57
N ALA A 241 10.14 4.19 14.54
CA ALA A 241 10.35 4.43 15.97
C ALA A 241 11.70 3.93 16.52
N THR A 242 12.56 3.34 15.70
CA THR A 242 13.84 2.76 16.14
C THR A 242 14.95 3.79 16.30
N VAL A 243 14.89 4.92 15.58
CA VAL A 243 15.95 5.92 15.59
C VAL A 243 15.76 6.90 16.75
N ASN A 244 16.69 6.90 17.71
CA ASN A 244 16.71 7.89 18.78
C ASN A 244 17.20 9.25 18.24
N SER A 245 16.26 10.19 18.04
CA SER A 245 16.54 11.52 17.52
C SER A 245 17.34 12.42 18.48
N TYR A 246 17.46 12.06 19.76
CA TYR A 246 18.17 12.85 20.78
C TYR A 246 19.62 13.11 20.40
N THR A 247 20.31 12.07 19.93
CA THR A 247 21.72 12.20 19.54
C THR A 247 21.88 13.21 18.41
N LEU A 248 20.92 13.29 17.49
CA LEU A 248 20.94 14.27 16.41
C LEU A 248 20.63 15.68 16.94
N PHE A 249 19.38 15.92 17.37
CA PHE A 249 18.93 17.26 17.71
C PHE A 249 19.58 17.85 18.97
N GLY A 250 19.91 17.00 19.94
CA GLY A 250 20.59 17.42 21.16
C GLY A 250 22.03 17.88 20.93
N THR A 251 22.69 17.42 19.87
CA THR A 251 24.12 17.72 19.61
C THR A 251 24.36 18.69 18.47
N LEU A 252 23.41 18.87 17.55
CA LEU A 252 23.50 19.88 16.49
C LEU A 252 23.81 21.26 17.10
N ARG A 253 24.70 22.02 16.46
CA ARG A 253 25.05 23.40 16.86
C ARG A 253 23.94 24.37 16.48
N ASN A 254 24.18 25.65 16.78
CA ASN A 254 23.30 26.74 16.36
C ASN A 254 23.41 26.93 14.84
N LEU A 255 22.32 26.70 14.11
CA LEU A 255 22.20 26.94 12.67
C LEU A 255 21.67 28.37 12.47
N THR A 256 22.59 29.35 12.46
CA THR A 256 22.30 30.79 12.58
C THR A 256 21.38 31.36 11.51
N ARG A 257 21.19 30.66 10.39
CA ARG A 257 20.33 31.08 9.27
C ARG A 257 19.09 30.22 9.08
N LEU A 258 18.84 29.25 9.97
CA LEU A 258 17.74 28.30 9.82
C LEU A 258 16.38 28.98 10.05
N THR A 259 15.71 29.33 8.95
CA THR A 259 14.36 29.92 8.99
C THR A 259 13.27 28.88 8.85
N GLU A 260 13.56 27.69 8.32
CA GLU A 260 12.58 26.64 8.08
C GLU A 260 13.02 25.28 8.63
N LEU A 261 12.16 24.63 9.41
CA LEU A 261 12.41 23.32 9.99
C LEU A 261 11.23 22.39 9.72
N SER A 262 11.52 21.19 9.24
CA SER A 262 10.53 20.13 9.05
C SER A 262 10.99 18.86 9.75
N ILE A 263 10.13 18.28 10.59
CA ILE A 263 10.46 17.08 11.37
C ILE A 263 9.31 16.09 11.21
N CYS A 264 9.61 14.86 10.76
CA CYS A 264 8.72 13.72 11.02
C CYS A 264 9.20 13.03 12.29
N HIS A 265 8.38 13.00 13.33
CA HIS A 265 8.69 12.45 14.63
C HIS A 265 7.80 11.23 14.93
N PRO A 266 8.36 10.08 15.34
CA PRO A 266 7.59 8.89 15.67
C PRO A 266 6.74 9.08 16.94
N TRP A 267 5.49 8.59 16.92
CA TRP A 267 4.57 8.67 18.06
C TRP A 267 5.12 8.09 19.36
N ASP A 268 5.87 6.99 19.27
CA ASP A 268 6.42 6.31 20.45
C ASP A 268 7.40 7.15 21.26
N HIS A 269 8.01 8.16 20.64
CA HIS A 269 9.00 9.03 21.26
C HIS A 269 8.38 10.24 21.97
N LEU A 270 7.07 10.43 21.87
CA LEU A 270 6.34 11.48 22.59
C LEU A 270 6.04 11.15 24.05
N ARG A 271 6.62 10.06 24.57
CA ARG A 271 6.49 9.72 25.99
C ARG A 271 7.29 10.72 26.81
N PRO A 272 6.74 11.22 27.93
CA PRO A 272 7.44 12.17 28.79
C PRO A 272 8.83 11.71 29.28
N SER A 273 9.09 10.40 29.29
CA SER A 273 10.37 9.82 29.71
C SER A 273 11.46 9.80 28.62
N ILE A 274 11.12 10.04 27.36
CA ILE A 274 12.06 9.94 26.24
C ILE A 274 12.47 11.36 25.84
N ALA A 275 13.71 11.72 26.17
CA ALA A 275 14.29 12.96 25.67
C ALA A 275 14.51 12.81 24.16
N THR A 276 13.97 13.73 23.35
CA THR A 276 14.08 13.68 21.88
C THR A 276 15.12 14.66 21.34
N GLY A 277 15.54 15.63 22.17
CA GLY A 277 16.47 16.71 21.82
C GLY A 277 15.85 17.80 20.93
N VAL A 278 14.66 17.54 20.37
CA VAL A 278 13.96 18.45 19.46
C VAL A 278 13.52 19.72 20.19
N ASP A 279 13.04 19.60 21.43
CA ASP A 279 12.66 20.72 22.28
C ASP A 279 13.83 21.71 22.49
N THR A 280 14.99 21.18 22.88
CA THR A 280 16.21 21.95 23.10
C THR A 280 16.69 22.59 21.80
N PHE A 281 16.62 21.85 20.69
CA PHE A 281 16.94 22.38 19.36
C PHE A 281 16.00 23.53 18.98
N LEU A 282 14.69 23.36 19.11
CA LEU A 282 13.70 24.40 18.85
C LEU A 282 13.95 25.64 19.72
N SER A 283 14.21 25.47 21.02
CA SER A 283 14.47 26.60 21.92
C SER A 283 15.69 27.41 21.49
N ARG A 284 16.74 26.75 20.97
CA ARG A 284 17.95 27.42 20.47
C ARG A 284 17.69 28.24 19.19
N HIS A 285 16.76 27.81 18.35
CA HIS A 285 16.46 28.44 17.05
C HIS A 285 15.18 29.30 17.08
N ALA A 286 14.52 29.41 18.24
CA ALA A 286 13.20 30.02 18.40
C ALA A 286 13.09 31.46 17.90
N ALA A 287 14.16 32.26 18.04
CA ALA A 287 14.13 33.68 17.72
C ALA A 287 14.05 33.98 16.22
N TYR A 288 14.45 33.04 15.35
CA TYR A 288 14.59 33.26 13.91
C TYR A 288 13.90 32.19 13.05
N LEU A 289 13.32 31.15 13.67
CA LEU A 289 12.52 30.16 12.95
C LEU A 289 11.19 30.77 12.49
N GLU A 290 11.01 30.88 11.17
CA GLU A 290 9.81 31.44 10.54
C GLU A 290 8.82 30.36 10.09
N SER A 291 9.31 29.15 9.76
CA SER A 291 8.46 28.02 9.36
C SER A 291 8.80 26.76 10.14
N LEU A 292 7.77 26.12 10.68
CA LEU A 292 7.87 24.86 11.39
C LEU A 292 6.83 23.87 10.84
N SER A 293 7.31 22.72 10.40
CA SER A 293 6.47 21.57 10.07
C SER A 293 6.80 20.42 11.01
N ILE A 294 5.82 19.93 11.76
CA ILE A 294 5.96 18.74 12.59
C ILE A 294 4.90 17.74 12.14
N TRP A 295 5.38 16.60 11.67
CA TRP A 295 4.54 15.45 11.39
C TRP A 295 4.77 14.38 12.44
N PHE A 296 3.71 13.96 13.12
CA PHE A 296 3.77 12.81 14.00
C PHE A 296 3.38 11.54 13.22
N GLY A 297 4.39 10.74 12.89
CA GLY A 297 4.28 9.55 12.04
C GLY A 297 4.61 8.25 12.78
N GLY A 298 4.54 7.11 12.08
CA GLY A 298 4.90 5.79 12.62
C GLY A 298 3.75 4.78 12.55
N ILE A 299 4.11 3.51 12.35
CA ILE A 299 3.16 2.39 12.39
C ILE A 299 2.54 2.37 13.79
N TYR A 300 1.20 2.26 13.86
CA TYR A 300 0.48 2.09 15.12
C TYR A 300 1.10 0.93 15.90
N THR A 301 1.98 1.26 16.84
CA THR A 301 2.50 0.30 17.80
C THR A 301 1.38 -0.06 18.75
N ALA A 302 1.53 -1.15 19.50
CA ALA A 302 0.54 -1.65 20.45
C ALA A 302 0.21 -0.68 21.61
N TYR A 303 0.74 0.54 21.58
CA TYR A 303 0.60 1.52 22.65
C TYR A 303 -0.56 2.48 22.36
N PRO A 304 -1.36 2.82 23.39
CA PRO A 304 -2.42 3.81 23.24
C PRO A 304 -1.81 5.16 22.89
N LEU A 305 -2.48 5.91 22.01
CA LEU A 305 -2.11 7.29 21.69
C LEU A 305 -2.10 8.12 22.98
N PRO A 306 -1.10 9.00 23.19
CA PRO A 306 -1.13 9.94 24.31
C PRO A 306 -2.39 10.81 24.20
N SER A 307 -3.00 11.16 25.33
CA SER A 307 -4.12 12.12 25.28
C SER A 307 -3.64 13.45 24.68
N PRO A 308 -4.52 14.24 24.04
CA PRO A 308 -4.14 15.52 23.47
C PRO A 308 -3.46 16.43 24.49
N ASP A 309 -3.94 16.45 25.73
CA ASP A 309 -3.33 17.26 26.79
C ASP A 309 -1.88 16.84 27.08
N ILE A 310 -1.58 15.53 27.05
CA ILE A 310 -0.20 15.02 27.20
C ILE A 310 0.63 15.41 25.99
N LEU A 311 0.11 15.25 24.76
CA LEU A 311 0.81 15.63 23.53
C LEU A 311 1.18 17.11 23.54
N PHE A 312 0.22 18.01 23.75
CA PHE A 312 0.47 19.46 23.72
C PHE A 312 1.22 19.95 24.97
N SER A 313 1.31 19.13 26.03
CA SER A 313 2.22 19.37 27.15
C SER A 313 3.65 18.88 26.89
N HIS A 314 3.89 18.15 25.79
CA HIS A 314 5.21 17.65 25.45
C HIS A 314 6.18 18.82 25.19
N PRO A 315 7.45 18.75 25.66
CA PRO A 315 8.41 19.84 25.54
C PRO A 315 8.55 20.42 24.12
N ILE A 316 8.49 19.57 23.09
CA ILE A 316 8.52 19.97 21.67
C ILE A 316 7.46 21.03 21.34
N LEU A 317 6.23 20.85 21.84
CA LEU A 317 5.10 21.74 21.59
C LEU A 317 4.96 22.83 22.67
N ARG A 318 5.85 22.89 23.67
CA ARG A 318 5.85 23.97 24.67
C ARG A 318 6.85 25.08 24.34
N THR A 319 7.77 24.82 23.44
CA THR A 319 8.76 25.81 23.02
C THR A 319 8.09 27.02 22.38
N GLN A 320 8.41 28.21 22.89
CA GLN A 320 7.91 29.47 22.37
C GLN A 320 8.66 29.82 21.08
N LEU A 321 7.91 30.14 20.02
CA LEU A 321 8.46 30.44 18.69
C LEU A 321 7.97 31.84 18.24
N PRO A 322 8.54 32.92 18.79
CA PRO A 322 8.01 34.28 18.65
C PRO A 322 8.07 34.84 17.23
N SER A 323 8.87 34.26 16.32
CA SER A 323 9.02 34.70 14.92
C SER A 323 8.28 33.78 13.93
N LEU A 324 7.49 32.82 14.42
CA LEU A 324 6.88 31.81 13.57
C LEU A 324 5.75 32.40 12.71
N LYS A 325 5.93 32.35 11.39
CA LYS A 325 4.97 32.78 10.37
C LYS A 325 4.19 31.63 9.77
N SER A 326 4.78 30.43 9.66
CA SER A 326 4.13 29.26 9.08
C SER A 326 4.24 28.06 10.00
N LEU A 327 3.11 27.43 10.30
CA LEU A 327 3.03 26.23 11.12
C LEU A 327 2.27 25.14 10.35
N ASP A 328 2.89 23.97 10.18
CA ASP A 328 2.27 22.75 9.65
C ASP A 328 2.33 21.64 10.70
N LEU A 329 1.17 21.33 11.28
CA LEU A 329 0.98 20.26 12.24
C LEU A 329 0.24 19.10 11.58
N SER A 330 0.94 18.00 11.37
CA SER A 330 0.30 16.76 10.95
C SER A 330 0.13 15.85 12.18
N LEU A 331 -1.11 15.78 12.68
CA LEU A 331 -1.49 15.08 13.91
C LEU A 331 -2.07 13.69 13.57
N CYS A 332 -2.50 12.91 14.56
CA CYS A 332 -3.27 11.68 14.34
C CYS A 332 -4.75 11.92 14.63
N GLN A 333 -5.62 11.04 14.15
CA GLN A 333 -7.01 11.04 14.58
C GLN A 333 -7.11 10.40 15.98
N TRP A 334 -7.51 11.18 16.99
CA TRP A 334 -7.84 10.64 18.32
C TRP A 334 -9.24 10.01 18.34
N PRO A 335 -9.50 9.10 19.30
CA PRO A 335 -10.85 8.68 19.62
C PRO A 335 -11.72 9.90 19.99
N ARG A 336 -12.97 9.91 19.52
CA ARG A 336 -13.91 11.03 19.70
C ARG A 336 -14.10 11.52 21.13
N ALA A 337 -13.97 10.61 22.11
CA ALA A 337 -14.03 10.97 23.52
C ALA A 337 -12.99 12.04 23.92
N GLN A 338 -11.97 12.26 23.10
CA GLN A 338 -10.89 13.22 23.33
C GLN A 338 -10.98 14.47 22.42
N ASP A 339 -12.00 14.60 21.55
CA ASP A 339 -12.15 15.74 20.65
C ASP A 339 -12.18 17.07 21.43
N GLN A 340 -12.94 17.16 22.52
CA GLN A 340 -12.98 18.38 23.32
C GLN A 340 -11.62 18.70 23.97
N ALA A 341 -10.86 17.69 24.38
CA ALA A 341 -9.52 17.88 24.92
C ALA A 341 -8.56 18.37 23.82
N LEU A 342 -8.64 17.77 22.63
CA LEU A 342 -7.87 18.17 21.45
C LEU A 342 -8.13 19.61 21.05
N GLY A 343 -9.41 20.02 20.92
CA GLY A 343 -9.77 21.39 20.57
C GLY A 343 -9.19 22.40 21.56
N ARG A 344 -9.37 22.16 22.87
CA ARG A 344 -8.82 23.03 23.93
C ARG A 344 -7.31 23.10 23.91
N SER A 345 -6.63 21.96 23.77
CA SER A 345 -5.17 21.88 23.78
C SER A 345 -4.54 22.53 22.55
N LEU A 346 -5.14 22.33 21.37
CA LEU A 346 -4.72 22.98 20.13
C LEU A 346 -4.91 24.50 20.20
N VAL A 347 -6.07 24.97 20.67
CA VAL A 347 -6.34 26.40 20.92
C VAL A 347 -5.29 27.00 21.85
N ARG A 348 -4.99 26.34 22.97
CA ARG A 348 -3.98 26.78 23.94
C ARG A 348 -2.58 26.87 23.31
N TYR A 349 -2.23 25.94 22.42
CA TYR A 349 -0.96 25.94 21.71
C TYR A 349 -0.85 27.04 20.66
N ILE A 350 -1.92 27.29 19.89
CA ILE A 350 -1.94 28.30 18.83
C ILE A 350 -2.08 29.72 19.38
N GLN A 351 -2.72 29.91 20.55
CA GLN A 351 -2.93 31.21 21.17
C GLN A 351 -1.68 32.10 21.28
N PRO A 352 -0.51 31.65 21.73
CA PRO A 352 0.69 32.50 21.75
C PRO A 352 1.22 32.87 20.35
N LEU A 353 0.88 32.12 19.29
CA LEU A 353 1.42 32.28 17.94
C LEU A 353 0.56 33.18 17.04
N HIS A 354 -0.71 33.45 17.41
CA HIS A 354 -1.68 34.09 16.51
C HIS A 354 -1.24 35.44 15.93
N ARG A 355 -0.40 36.20 16.66
CA ARG A 355 0.09 37.52 16.25
C ARG A 355 1.12 37.49 15.13
N THR A 356 1.84 36.38 14.97
CA THR A 356 2.89 36.23 13.96
C THR A 356 2.53 35.23 12.89
N LEU A 357 1.58 34.34 13.17
CA LEU A 357 1.23 33.24 12.29
C LEU A 357 0.44 33.74 11.06
N GLU A 358 1.09 33.68 9.90
CA GLU A 358 0.52 33.98 8.60
C GLU A 358 -0.13 32.74 7.94
N LYS A 359 0.43 31.55 8.20
CA LYS A 359 -0.03 30.29 7.62
C LYS A 359 -0.17 29.20 8.68
N LEU A 360 -1.36 28.59 8.73
CA LEU A 360 -1.65 27.43 9.57
C LEU A 360 -2.09 26.26 8.71
N VAL A 361 -1.44 25.11 8.89
CA VAL A 361 -1.79 23.84 8.28
C VAL A 361 -2.00 22.80 9.38
N ILE A 362 -3.17 22.16 9.42
CA ILE A 362 -3.47 21.06 10.34
C ILE A 362 -3.94 19.87 9.50
N ARG A 363 -3.15 18.79 9.47
CA ARG A 363 -3.38 17.61 8.64
C ARG A 363 -3.54 16.36 9.48
N ASN A 364 -4.12 15.32 8.86
CA ASN A 364 -4.29 13.98 9.42
C ASN A 364 -5.07 13.97 10.76
N CYS A 365 -5.83 15.04 11.00
CA CYS A 365 -6.68 15.23 12.17
C CYS A 365 -7.90 16.01 11.73
N VAL A 366 -9.05 15.34 11.77
CA VAL A 366 -10.31 15.87 11.29
C VAL A 366 -10.94 16.74 12.37
N LEU A 367 -11.01 18.04 12.12
CA LEU A 367 -11.54 19.04 13.04
C LEU A 367 -13.08 19.08 12.98
N THR A 368 -13.70 19.23 14.15
CA THR A 368 -15.13 19.52 14.27
C THR A 368 -15.39 21.00 14.01
N LEU A 369 -16.62 21.38 13.62
CA LEU A 369 -16.98 22.80 13.47
C LEU A 369 -16.65 23.61 14.72
N ARG A 370 -16.91 23.06 15.91
CA ARG A 370 -16.59 23.72 17.19
C ARG A 370 -15.09 24.00 17.33
N MET A 371 -14.23 23.03 17.02
CA MET A 371 -12.78 23.24 17.05
C MET A 371 -12.34 24.32 16.06
N VAL A 372 -12.90 24.32 14.84
CA VAL A 372 -12.58 25.34 13.84
C VAL A 372 -13.06 26.72 14.30
N ALA A 373 -14.23 26.81 14.93
CA ALA A 373 -14.74 28.05 15.49
C ALA A 373 -13.86 28.58 16.64
N ASP A 374 -13.42 27.71 17.55
CA ASP A 374 -12.53 28.09 18.64
C ASP A 374 -11.16 28.56 18.11
N LEU A 375 -10.61 27.91 17.08
CA LEU A 375 -9.40 28.37 16.39
C LEU A 375 -9.59 29.71 15.69
N ALA A 376 -10.69 29.85 14.94
CA ALA A 376 -11.00 31.07 14.20
C ALA A 376 -11.24 32.25 15.15
N ALA A 377 -11.78 32.02 16.36
CA ALA A 377 -11.93 33.07 17.36
C ALA A 377 -10.59 33.67 17.82
N ILE A 378 -9.53 32.86 17.86
CA ILE A 378 -8.17 33.30 18.24
C ILE A 378 -7.43 33.90 17.05
N LEU A 379 -7.54 33.25 15.89
CA LEU A 379 -6.86 33.65 14.66
C LEU A 379 -7.55 34.81 13.93
N GLY A 380 -8.72 35.21 14.43
CA GLY A 380 -9.55 36.28 13.91
C GLY A 380 -9.46 37.60 14.67
N THR A 381 -8.60 37.69 15.67
CA THR A 381 -8.41 38.94 16.41
C THR A 381 -7.76 40.00 15.49
N PRO A 382 -7.94 41.31 15.76
CA PRO A 382 -7.33 42.36 14.94
C PRO A 382 -5.80 42.30 14.86
N GLU A 383 -5.17 41.64 15.84
CA GLU A 383 -3.71 41.45 15.91
C GLU A 383 -3.24 40.22 15.13
N ALA A 384 -4.15 39.33 14.74
CA ALA A 384 -3.82 38.10 14.03
C ALA A 384 -3.44 38.38 12.57
N GLN A 385 -2.42 37.68 12.08
CA GLN A 385 -1.87 37.88 10.73
C GLN A 385 -2.21 36.73 9.76
N LEU A 386 -3.17 35.86 10.12
CA LEU A 386 -3.46 34.66 9.36
C LEU A 386 -4.02 35.00 7.97
N ILE A 387 -3.26 34.65 6.94
CA ILE A 387 -3.62 34.80 5.52
C ILE A 387 -3.90 33.46 4.83
N SER A 388 -3.41 32.34 5.38
CA SER A 388 -3.56 31.01 4.78
C SER A 388 -3.95 29.96 5.82
N LEU A 389 -5.02 29.21 5.53
CA LEU A 389 -5.52 28.12 6.37
C LEU A 389 -5.68 26.84 5.55
N GLU A 390 -5.07 25.75 5.99
CA GLU A 390 -5.28 24.40 5.47
C GLU A 390 -5.70 23.47 6.61
N ILE A 391 -6.91 22.88 6.53
CA ILE A 391 -7.42 21.99 7.58
C ILE A 391 -8.20 20.81 7.00
N ASP A 392 -8.23 19.72 7.75
CA ASP A 392 -9.14 18.60 7.53
C ASP A 392 -10.39 18.77 8.42
N THR A 393 -11.59 18.65 7.85
CA THR A 393 -12.87 18.72 8.56
C THR A 393 -13.76 17.54 8.22
N TYR A 394 -14.73 17.24 9.08
CA TYR A 394 -15.70 16.17 8.80
C TYR A 394 -16.64 16.59 7.68
N PHE A 395 -17.18 17.80 7.82
CA PHE A 395 -18.18 18.34 6.93
C PHE A 395 -17.71 19.66 6.31
N LEU A 396 -18.06 19.84 5.04
CA LEU A 396 -18.22 21.16 4.45
C LEU A 396 -19.67 21.58 4.68
N SER A 397 -19.89 22.54 5.58
CA SER A 397 -21.22 23.09 5.89
C SER A 397 -21.28 24.60 5.67
N CYS A 398 -22.49 25.15 5.61
CA CYS A 398 -22.66 26.59 5.52
C CYS A 398 -22.26 27.29 6.82
N GLU A 399 -22.45 26.66 7.99
CA GLU A 399 -21.96 27.20 9.27
C GLU A 399 -20.44 27.29 9.32
N LEU A 400 -19.73 26.30 8.76
CA LEU A 400 -18.27 26.37 8.66
C LEU A 400 -17.85 27.61 7.86
N LEU A 401 -18.49 27.85 6.72
CA LEU A 401 -18.20 29.03 5.90
C LEU A 401 -18.57 30.34 6.60
N ASP A 402 -19.67 30.39 7.36
CA ASP A 402 -20.05 31.55 8.16
C ASP A 402 -19.03 31.86 9.25
N VAL A 403 -18.58 30.82 9.96
CA VAL A 403 -17.55 30.94 11.00
C VAL A 403 -16.28 31.52 10.39
N LEU A 404 -15.84 30.97 9.26
CA LEU A 404 -14.66 31.48 8.56
C LEU A 404 -14.87 32.92 8.07
N SER A 405 -16.06 33.27 7.53
CA SER A 405 -16.31 34.62 7.03
C SER A 405 -16.39 35.67 8.14
N GLN A 406 -17.02 35.33 9.26
CA GLN A 406 -17.21 36.27 10.37
C GLN A 406 -15.93 36.45 11.17
N ARG A 407 -15.12 35.39 11.31
CA ARG A 407 -13.96 35.39 12.20
C ARG A 407 -12.65 35.58 11.46
N LEU A 408 -12.52 35.17 10.20
CA LEU A 408 -11.27 35.27 9.43
C LEU A 408 -11.46 36.11 8.16
N PRO A 409 -11.89 37.38 8.26
CA PRO A 409 -12.16 38.21 7.08
C PRO A 409 -10.91 38.44 6.21
N ASN A 410 -9.71 38.42 6.82
CA ASN A 410 -8.42 38.63 6.14
C ASN A 410 -7.86 37.37 5.46
N LEU A 411 -8.57 36.24 5.51
CA LEU A 411 -8.10 34.98 4.94
C LEU A 411 -8.06 35.07 3.41
N ILE A 412 -6.88 34.86 2.82
CA ILE A 412 -6.63 34.94 1.37
C ILE A 412 -6.66 33.54 0.74
N CYS A 413 -6.07 32.55 1.43
CA CYS A 413 -5.92 31.18 0.97
C CYS A 413 -6.63 30.21 1.91
N LEU A 414 -7.54 29.40 1.37
CA LEU A 414 -8.24 28.37 2.11
C LEU A 414 -8.10 27.03 1.40
N THR A 415 -7.56 26.03 2.09
CA THR A 415 -7.57 24.64 1.65
C THR A 415 -8.37 23.80 2.65
N LEU A 416 -9.47 23.20 2.22
CA LEU A 416 -10.28 22.32 3.05
C LEU A 416 -10.28 20.92 2.49
N TYR A 417 -9.93 19.98 3.36
CA TYR A 417 -10.20 18.56 3.16
C TYR A 417 -11.47 18.23 3.93
N PHE A 418 -12.44 17.60 3.28
CA PHE A 418 -13.68 17.25 3.96
C PHE A 418 -14.14 15.85 3.58
N GLN A 419 -14.88 15.19 4.46
CA GLN A 419 -15.42 13.87 4.18
C GLN A 419 -16.80 13.97 3.53
N ASN A 420 -17.66 14.87 4.01
CA ASN A 420 -19.03 14.98 3.51
C ASN A 420 -19.53 16.43 3.44
N ILE A 421 -20.70 16.66 2.84
CA ILE A 421 -21.33 17.98 2.71
C ILE A 421 -22.66 17.94 3.47
N THR A 422 -22.91 18.95 4.32
CA THR A 422 -24.13 19.02 5.13
C THR A 422 -24.66 20.45 5.22
N GLY A 423 -25.98 20.62 5.28
CA GLY A 423 -26.60 21.93 5.46
C GLY A 423 -26.40 22.49 6.86
N ARG A 424 -26.44 21.62 7.88
CA ARG A 424 -26.16 21.92 9.28
C ARG A 424 -25.12 20.95 9.84
N ASP A 425 -24.04 21.50 10.41
CA ASP A 425 -23.19 20.76 11.35
C ASP A 425 -23.68 21.06 12.76
N ASP A 426 -24.47 20.15 13.32
CA ASP A 426 -25.03 20.26 14.67
C ASP A 426 -23.98 20.04 15.76
N GLY A 427 -22.72 19.80 15.39
CA GLY A 427 -21.65 19.37 16.29
C GLY A 427 -21.88 17.98 16.89
N SER A 428 -23.05 17.38 16.63
CA SER A 428 -23.47 16.06 17.06
C SER A 428 -23.03 15.10 15.97
N GLN A 429 -21.75 14.76 16.02
CA GLN A 429 -21.24 13.75 15.11
C GLN A 429 -21.95 12.44 15.40
N ASN A 430 -22.84 12.05 14.49
CA ASN A 430 -23.49 10.76 14.56
C ASN A 430 -22.39 9.69 14.79
N PRO A 431 -22.38 8.98 15.95
CA PRO A 431 -21.30 8.11 16.41
C PRO A 431 -20.83 7.11 15.34
N HIS A 432 -21.73 6.79 14.41
CA HIS A 432 -21.48 5.82 13.37
C HIS A 432 -20.49 6.26 12.27
N TYR A 433 -20.35 7.55 11.95
CA TYR A 433 -19.53 7.97 10.78
C TYR A 433 -18.02 7.69 10.90
N GLY A 434 -17.45 7.67 12.11
CA GLY A 434 -16.03 7.42 12.34
C GLY A 434 -15.63 5.95 12.19
N GLN A 435 -16.53 5.03 12.57
CA GLN A 435 -16.39 3.61 12.25
C GLN A 435 -16.62 3.32 10.76
N TYR A 436 -17.48 4.13 10.10
CA TYR A 436 -17.78 3.97 8.67
C TYR A 436 -16.62 4.34 7.72
N LEU A 437 -15.60 5.10 8.11
CA LEU A 437 -14.51 5.45 7.16
C LEU A 437 -13.49 4.34 6.92
N LEU A 438 -13.40 3.36 7.83
CA LEU A 438 -12.72 2.11 7.56
C LEU A 438 -13.63 1.10 6.82
N TYR A 439 -14.93 1.41 6.69
CA TYR A 439 -15.98 0.53 6.14
C TYR A 439 -16.98 1.31 5.29
N VAL A 440 -16.49 2.05 4.29
CA VAL A 440 -17.35 2.86 3.43
C VAL A 440 -17.99 1.95 2.39
N ASN A 441 -19.26 1.55 2.57
CA ASN A 441 -20.16 1.20 1.44
C ASN A 441 -21.67 1.16 1.73
N SER A 442 -22.16 1.68 2.86
CA SER A 442 -23.60 1.93 3.05
C SER A 442 -24.02 3.27 2.41
N PHE A 443 -24.16 3.31 1.09
CA PHE A 443 -24.37 4.57 0.33
C PHE A 443 -25.81 5.00 0.03
N GLU A 444 -26.86 4.25 0.40
CA GLU A 444 -28.06 4.39 -0.42
C GLU A 444 -29.11 5.46 -0.05
N ILE A 445 -29.21 6.05 1.17
CA ILE A 445 -30.35 6.99 1.41
C ILE A 445 -30.04 8.26 2.24
N GLY A 446 -29.01 8.29 3.10
CA GLY A 446 -28.73 9.46 3.95
C GLY A 446 -28.01 10.67 3.32
N PRO A 447 -26.92 10.51 2.55
CA PRO A 447 -26.05 11.65 2.20
C PRO A 447 -26.64 12.61 1.16
N MET A 448 -27.67 12.20 0.40
CA MET A 448 -28.28 13.08 -0.60
C MET A 448 -29.17 14.17 0.02
N SER A 449 -29.84 13.91 1.16
CA SER A 449 -30.69 14.92 1.80
C SER A 449 -29.84 16.04 2.41
N LEU A 450 -28.76 15.69 3.11
CA LEU A 450 -27.83 16.64 3.73
C LEU A 450 -27.15 17.55 2.69
N ALA A 451 -26.71 16.97 1.57
CA ALA A 451 -26.17 17.76 0.46
C ALA A 451 -27.24 18.68 -0.17
N SER A 452 -28.50 18.26 -0.18
CA SER A 452 -29.60 19.09 -0.71
C SER A 452 -29.89 20.29 0.19
N GLU A 453 -29.89 20.08 1.50
CA GLU A 453 -30.03 21.16 2.47
C GLU A 453 -28.89 22.17 2.34
N PHE A 454 -27.63 21.69 2.23
CA PHE A 454 -26.48 22.56 1.98
C PHE A 454 -26.65 23.42 0.74
N LEU A 455 -27.09 22.83 -0.38
CA LEU A 455 -27.26 23.56 -1.63
C LEU A 455 -28.37 24.60 -1.56
N LEU A 456 -29.47 24.28 -0.88
CA LEU A 456 -30.56 25.24 -0.63
C LEU A 456 -30.07 26.41 0.22
N GLN A 457 -29.41 26.12 1.34
CA GLN A 457 -28.89 27.16 2.22
C GLN A 457 -27.81 28.01 1.56
N LEU A 458 -26.91 27.40 0.77
CA LEU A 458 -25.83 28.11 0.10
C LEU A 458 -26.32 29.01 -1.04
N ALA A 459 -27.44 28.67 -1.69
CA ALA A 459 -27.98 29.45 -2.80
C ALA A 459 -28.31 30.90 -2.41
N ASP A 460 -28.72 31.12 -1.16
CA ASP A 460 -29.11 32.43 -0.63
C ASP A 460 -27.95 33.18 0.07
N ARG A 461 -26.78 32.55 0.19
CA ARG A 461 -25.63 33.11 0.91
C ARG A 461 -24.64 33.81 -0.02
N LYS A 462 -24.06 34.90 0.47
CA LYS A 462 -22.96 35.62 -0.15
C LYS A 462 -21.95 35.98 0.92
N TYR A 463 -20.69 35.63 0.67
CA TYR A 463 -19.59 35.88 1.59
C TYR A 463 -18.72 37.02 1.04
N LEU A 464 -19.27 38.23 1.05
CA LEU A 464 -18.62 39.41 0.46
C LEU A 464 -17.43 39.90 1.29
N ASP A 465 -17.46 39.64 2.60
CA ASP A 465 -16.44 40.11 3.55
C ASP A 465 -15.21 39.20 3.61
N LEU A 466 -15.24 38.04 2.94
CA LEU A 466 -14.07 37.16 2.83
C LEU A 466 -13.10 37.67 1.76
N ALA A 467 -11.88 37.98 2.18
CA ALA A 467 -10.77 38.35 1.31
C ALA A 467 -10.19 37.17 0.49
N LEU A 468 -10.88 36.03 0.45
CA LEU A 468 -10.41 34.81 -0.21
C LEU A 468 -10.13 35.03 -1.69
N ARG A 469 -8.91 34.72 -2.12
CA ARG A 469 -8.48 34.72 -3.52
C ARG A 469 -8.27 33.31 -4.06
N HIS A 470 -7.82 32.40 -3.20
CA HIS A 470 -7.45 31.05 -3.56
C HIS A 470 -8.17 30.04 -2.67
N VAL A 471 -9.01 29.22 -3.28
CA VAL A 471 -9.79 28.20 -2.57
C VAL A 471 -9.51 26.83 -3.18
N VAL A 472 -9.09 25.89 -2.34
CA VAL A 472 -8.87 24.50 -2.68
C VAL A 472 -9.78 23.63 -1.82
N LEU A 473 -10.72 22.92 -2.42
CA LEU A 473 -11.66 22.06 -1.69
C LEU A 473 -11.51 20.63 -2.19
N GLN A 474 -11.05 19.73 -1.32
CA GLN A 474 -10.72 18.36 -1.67
C GLN A 474 -11.57 17.38 -0.85
N PRO A 475 -12.60 16.74 -1.45
CA PRO A 475 -13.32 15.66 -0.78
C PRO A 475 -12.38 14.47 -0.58
N THR A 476 -12.37 13.89 0.62
CA THR A 476 -11.41 12.85 0.99
C THR A 476 -11.78 11.49 0.39
N TYR A 477 -13.05 11.06 0.39
CA TYR A 477 -13.44 9.76 -0.21
C TYR A 477 -14.90 9.60 -0.67
N THR A 478 -15.88 10.35 -0.13
CA THR A 478 -17.31 9.92 -0.21
C THR A 478 -18.29 10.95 -0.78
N SER A 479 -17.84 12.13 -1.16
CA SER A 479 -18.73 13.27 -1.44
C SER A 479 -19.20 13.35 -2.92
N ALA A 480 -19.42 12.22 -3.59
CA ALA A 480 -19.66 12.18 -5.04
C ALA A 480 -21.05 12.68 -5.48
N GLY A 481 -22.05 12.73 -4.59
CA GLY A 481 -23.46 12.87 -4.99
C GLY A 481 -23.84 14.20 -5.65
N ARG A 482 -23.31 15.33 -5.18
CA ARG A 482 -23.69 16.68 -5.67
C ARG A 482 -22.55 17.70 -5.66
N TRP A 483 -21.30 17.25 -5.60
CA TRP A 483 -20.14 18.15 -5.49
C TRP A 483 -20.04 19.19 -6.61
N ASN A 484 -20.36 18.80 -7.85
CA ASN A 484 -20.33 19.74 -8.98
C ASN A 484 -21.37 20.87 -8.83
N GLU A 485 -22.56 20.57 -8.29
CA GLU A 485 -23.59 21.58 -8.03
C GLU A 485 -23.14 22.48 -6.85
N ALA A 486 -22.58 21.90 -5.79
CA ALA A 486 -22.01 22.63 -4.65
C ALA A 486 -20.90 23.58 -5.10
N ARG A 487 -19.98 23.09 -5.93
CA ARG A 487 -18.89 23.89 -6.51
C ARG A 487 -19.41 25.11 -7.27
N GLN A 488 -20.45 24.95 -8.09
CA GLN A 488 -21.03 26.07 -8.84
C GLN A 488 -21.66 27.12 -7.92
N LEU A 489 -22.38 26.68 -6.88
CA LEU A 489 -22.96 27.59 -5.89
C LEU A 489 -21.88 28.27 -5.04
N LEU A 490 -20.82 27.55 -4.64
CA LEU A 490 -19.69 28.10 -3.90
C LEU A 490 -18.98 29.20 -4.68
N MET A 491 -18.73 29.01 -5.99
CA MET A 491 -18.13 30.05 -6.83
C MET A 491 -19.02 31.30 -6.94
N LYS A 492 -20.35 31.16 -6.86
CA LYS A 492 -21.28 32.31 -6.82
C LYS A 492 -21.32 32.98 -5.45
N ALA A 493 -21.28 32.19 -4.38
CA ALA A 493 -21.31 32.67 -3.00
C ALA A 493 -19.98 33.34 -2.58
N LEU A 494 -18.87 33.01 -3.25
CA LEU A 494 -17.52 33.52 -3.00
C LEU A 494 -16.98 34.33 -4.20
N PRO A 495 -17.55 35.51 -4.50
CA PRO A 495 -17.21 36.26 -5.71
C PRO A 495 -15.78 36.83 -5.72
N SER A 496 -15.09 36.88 -4.57
CA SER A 496 -13.70 37.35 -4.44
C SER A 496 -12.65 36.35 -4.91
N VAL A 497 -13.02 35.07 -5.08
CA VAL A 497 -12.12 33.96 -5.40
C VAL A 497 -11.71 33.98 -6.86
N ILE A 498 -10.41 34.07 -7.10
CA ILE A 498 -9.80 34.10 -8.45
C ILE A 498 -9.52 32.68 -8.92
N THR A 499 -8.98 31.84 -8.04
CA THR A 499 -8.67 30.43 -8.37
C THR A 499 -9.44 29.49 -7.46
N PHE A 500 -10.24 28.63 -8.06
CA PHE A 500 -11.00 27.60 -7.37
C PHE A 500 -10.56 26.22 -7.87
N ASN A 501 -9.69 25.54 -7.11
CA ASN A 501 -9.28 24.18 -7.41
C ASN A 501 -10.13 23.18 -6.60
N ALA A 502 -10.75 22.25 -7.30
CA ALA A 502 -11.51 21.16 -6.70
C ALA A 502 -11.19 19.88 -7.46
N ASP A 503 -9.94 19.44 -7.34
CA ASP A 503 -9.50 18.16 -7.87
C ASP A 503 -9.99 17.03 -6.95
N THR A 504 -10.81 16.14 -7.50
CA THR A 504 -11.41 15.02 -6.76
C THR A 504 -10.46 13.86 -6.50
N LEU A 505 -9.18 13.92 -6.91
CA LEU A 505 -8.34 12.71 -7.01
C LEU A 505 -6.83 12.88 -6.75
N GLY A 506 -6.37 14.05 -6.27
CA GLY A 506 -4.92 14.35 -6.27
C GLY A 506 -4.07 13.80 -5.11
N ARG A 507 -4.59 13.75 -3.87
CA ARG A 507 -3.73 13.58 -2.67
C ARG A 507 -3.53 12.14 -2.19
N LEU A 508 -4.34 11.19 -2.65
CA LEU A 508 -4.24 9.81 -2.18
C LEU A 508 -2.96 9.08 -2.59
N TYR A 509 -2.16 9.64 -3.49
CA TYR A 509 -0.89 9.04 -3.89
C TYR A 509 0.31 9.45 -3.01
N GLY A 510 0.15 10.37 -2.05
CA GLY A 510 1.24 10.85 -1.18
C GLY A 510 1.39 10.06 0.12
N LEU A 511 0.32 9.99 0.92
CA LEU A 511 0.28 9.31 2.23
C LEU A 511 0.19 7.78 2.10
N ASN A 512 -0.43 7.28 1.03
CA ASN A 512 -0.53 5.86 0.78
C ASN A 512 0.66 5.29 0.03
N ARG A 513 1.63 6.04 -0.52
CA ARG A 513 2.71 5.39 -1.29
C ARG A 513 3.50 4.35 -0.48
N PHE A 514 3.73 4.60 0.81
CA PHE A 514 4.40 3.63 1.70
C PHE A 514 3.47 2.47 2.10
N PHE A 515 2.20 2.74 2.45
CA PHE A 515 1.21 1.72 2.85
C PHE A 515 0.66 0.89 1.67
N PHE A 516 0.58 1.49 0.49
CA PHE A 516 0.06 0.93 -0.76
C PHE A 516 1.15 0.20 -1.51
N GLU A 517 2.43 0.61 -1.48
CA GLU A 517 3.52 -0.21 -2.06
C GLU A 517 3.78 -1.49 -1.24
N LEU A 518 3.58 -1.47 0.09
CA LEU A 518 3.60 -2.68 0.94
C LEU A 518 2.35 -3.56 0.76
N ALA A 519 1.15 -2.99 0.63
CA ALA A 519 -0.09 -3.75 0.45
C ALA A 519 -0.33 -4.25 -1.00
N MET A 520 0.25 -3.58 -2.01
CA MET A 520 0.05 -3.93 -3.43
C MET A 520 1.10 -4.87 -3.98
N HIS A 521 2.29 -4.98 -3.36
CA HIS A 521 3.30 -5.93 -3.84
C HIS A 521 2.85 -7.39 -3.68
N ASP A 522 1.98 -7.68 -2.70
CA ASP A 522 1.37 -9.01 -2.53
C ASP A 522 0.06 -9.20 -3.32
N LEU A 523 -0.66 -8.11 -3.64
CA LEU A 523 -1.94 -8.19 -4.37
C LEU A 523 -1.78 -8.17 -5.90
N TYR A 524 -0.67 -7.67 -6.45
CA TYR A 524 -0.45 -7.57 -7.90
C TYR A 524 0.23 -8.81 -8.55
N LYS A 525 0.44 -9.90 -7.81
CA LYS A 525 0.99 -11.16 -8.34
C LYS A 525 -0.03 -12.28 -8.59
N GLU A 526 -1.32 -12.08 -8.31
CA GLU A 526 -2.38 -13.08 -8.57
C GLU A 526 -3.65 -12.48 -9.20
N ILE A 527 -3.54 -11.79 -10.35
CA ILE A 527 -4.67 -11.65 -11.28
C ILE A 527 -4.14 -11.75 -12.72
N THR A 528 -4.01 -12.96 -13.23
CA THR A 528 -4.12 -13.23 -14.67
C THR A 528 -5.50 -13.80 -14.94
N LEU A 529 -6.37 -13.01 -15.57
CA LEU A 529 -7.48 -13.53 -16.36
C LEU A 529 -7.08 -13.42 -17.85
N PRO A 530 -7.28 -14.47 -18.66
CA PRO A 530 -6.85 -14.50 -20.05
C PRO A 530 -7.73 -13.62 -20.94
N ASP A 531 -7.12 -13.18 -22.04
CA ASP A 531 -7.68 -12.43 -23.16
C ASP A 531 -9.15 -12.78 -23.49
N MET A 532 -10.03 -11.79 -23.36
CA MET A 532 -11.22 -11.69 -24.20
C MET A 532 -10.82 -11.00 -25.50
N ASP A 533 -10.60 -11.84 -26.51
CA ASP A 533 -10.13 -11.53 -27.86
C ASP A 533 -10.97 -10.42 -28.54
N GLN A 534 -10.31 -9.29 -28.85
CA GLN A 534 -10.87 -8.21 -29.67
C GLN A 534 -11.09 -8.61 -31.15
N ARG A 535 -10.81 -9.86 -31.54
CA ARG A 535 -11.06 -10.35 -32.91
C ARG A 535 -12.52 -10.67 -33.22
N CYS A 536 -13.39 -10.93 -32.23
CA CYS A 536 -14.81 -11.23 -32.51
C CYS A 536 -15.68 -10.02 -32.90
N ILE A 537 -15.21 -8.78 -32.67
CA ILE A 537 -15.94 -7.57 -33.08
C ILE A 537 -15.60 -7.15 -34.53
N ARG A 538 -14.48 -7.65 -35.08
CA ARG A 538 -14.06 -7.31 -36.47
C ARG A 538 -14.66 -8.21 -37.55
N THR A 539 -15.39 -9.27 -37.18
CA THR A 539 -16.01 -10.22 -38.12
C THR A 539 -17.53 -10.12 -38.22
N MET A 540 -18.19 -9.20 -37.51
CA MET A 540 -19.64 -9.00 -37.65
C MET A 540 -19.97 -8.13 -38.87
N GLY A 541 -20.51 -8.76 -39.91
CA GLY A 541 -20.95 -8.08 -41.13
C GLY A 541 -22.11 -7.08 -40.89
N PRO A 542 -22.32 -6.13 -41.83
CA PRO A 542 -23.33 -5.07 -41.77
C PRO A 542 -24.79 -5.47 -41.40
N PRO A 543 -25.29 -6.70 -41.65
CA PRO A 543 -26.66 -7.08 -41.28
C PRO A 543 -26.88 -7.16 -39.77
N ALA A 544 -25.88 -7.54 -38.97
CA ALA A 544 -26.02 -7.68 -37.51
C ALA A 544 -26.18 -6.31 -36.82
N LEU A 545 -25.53 -5.26 -37.35
CA LEU A 545 -25.64 -3.88 -36.88
C LEU A 545 -27.02 -3.24 -37.17
N ARG A 546 -27.73 -3.68 -38.22
CA ARG A 546 -29.10 -3.22 -38.49
C ARG A 546 -30.12 -3.79 -37.50
N ASN A 547 -29.97 -5.04 -37.09
CA ASN A 547 -30.89 -5.67 -36.15
C ASN A 547 -30.77 -5.10 -34.73
N VAL A 548 -29.56 -4.72 -34.32
CA VAL A 548 -29.34 -4.04 -33.03
C VAL A 548 -29.92 -2.60 -33.04
N ARG A 549 -29.80 -1.87 -34.15
CA ARG A 549 -30.44 -0.55 -34.32
C ARG A 549 -31.97 -0.63 -34.35
N ALA A 550 -32.54 -1.64 -35.00
CA ALA A 550 -33.99 -1.86 -35.03
C ALA A 550 -34.57 -2.24 -33.64
N LEU A 551 -33.80 -2.96 -32.82
CA LEU A 551 -34.19 -3.31 -31.45
C LEU A 551 -34.16 -2.08 -30.51
N ILE A 552 -33.19 -1.18 -30.71
CA ILE A 552 -33.08 0.07 -29.94
C ILE A 552 -34.25 1.01 -30.27
N LEU A 553 -34.64 1.12 -31.55
CA LEU A 553 -35.74 1.99 -31.96
C LEU A 553 -37.13 1.44 -31.56
N ARG A 554 -37.32 0.11 -31.52
CA ARG A 554 -38.58 -0.49 -31.01
C ARG A 554 -38.76 -0.37 -29.50
N LEU A 555 -37.68 -0.21 -28.73
CA LEU A 555 -37.76 0.01 -27.28
C LEU A 555 -38.08 1.46 -26.90
N GLU A 556 -38.01 2.41 -27.84
CA GLU A 556 -38.29 3.83 -27.61
C GLU A 556 -39.75 4.21 -27.87
N SER A 557 -40.55 3.35 -28.52
CA SER A 557 -41.92 3.63 -28.95
C SER A 557 -43.04 3.06 -28.04
N SER A 558 -42.75 2.68 -26.79
CA SER A 558 -43.82 2.24 -25.86
C SER A 558 -44.72 3.43 -25.47
N GLN A 559 -46.03 3.25 -25.69
CA GLN A 559 -47.13 4.18 -25.39
C GLN A 559 -47.22 4.63 -23.92
N GLU A 560 -46.46 4.03 -22.99
CA GLU A 560 -46.44 4.40 -21.56
C GLU A 560 -45.84 5.78 -21.25
N LYS A 561 -45.13 6.42 -22.19
CA LYS A 561 -44.52 7.75 -21.94
C LYS A 561 -45.53 8.90 -21.90
N GLN A 562 -46.68 8.80 -22.58
CA GLN A 562 -47.62 9.92 -22.70
C GLN A 562 -48.52 10.10 -21.46
N SER A 563 -48.75 9.05 -20.68
CA SER A 563 -49.60 9.12 -19.48
C SER A 563 -48.84 9.59 -18.24
N ILE A 564 -47.52 9.42 -18.21
CA ILE A 564 -46.66 9.71 -17.03
C ILE A 564 -45.96 11.07 -17.14
N GLY A 565 -45.91 11.67 -18.34
CA GLY A 565 -45.16 12.88 -18.65
C GLY A 565 -45.67 14.20 -18.05
N LYS A 566 -46.75 14.19 -17.24
CA LYS A 566 -47.31 15.42 -16.64
C LYS A 566 -47.07 15.56 -15.13
N LEU A 567 -46.46 14.58 -14.44
CA LEU A 567 -46.30 14.63 -12.98
C LEU A 567 -44.90 14.26 -12.46
N LEU A 568 -43.93 13.92 -13.33
CA LEU A 568 -42.58 13.54 -12.89
C LEU A 568 -41.52 14.39 -13.59
N SER A 569 -40.54 14.86 -12.82
CA SER A 569 -39.40 15.57 -13.36
C SER A 569 -38.61 14.66 -14.33
N PRO A 570 -37.92 15.22 -15.35
CA PRO A 570 -37.10 14.45 -16.29
C PRO A 570 -36.06 13.54 -15.59
N ARG A 571 -35.59 13.95 -14.40
CA ARG A 571 -34.67 13.15 -13.56
C ARG A 571 -35.36 11.96 -12.90
N GLU A 572 -36.56 12.14 -12.33
CA GLU A 572 -37.33 11.02 -11.76
C GLU A 572 -37.74 10.01 -12.83
N LEU A 573 -38.08 10.49 -14.04
CA LEU A 573 -38.36 9.62 -15.17
C LEU A 573 -37.11 8.82 -15.58
N GLN A 574 -35.92 9.44 -15.58
CA GLN A 574 -34.68 8.75 -15.93
C GLN A 574 -34.25 7.74 -14.85
N THR A 575 -34.44 8.06 -13.57
CA THR A 575 -34.19 7.15 -12.45
C THR A 575 -35.18 5.99 -12.46
N ARG A 576 -36.48 6.24 -12.68
CA ARG A 576 -37.50 5.20 -12.83
C ARG A 576 -37.28 4.34 -14.07
N VAL A 577 -36.84 4.92 -15.19
CA VAL A 577 -36.48 4.14 -16.39
C VAL A 577 -35.24 3.28 -16.15
N ARG A 578 -34.22 3.78 -15.43
CA ARG A 578 -33.05 2.98 -15.04
C ARG A 578 -33.42 1.88 -14.04
N GLN A 579 -34.29 2.18 -13.08
CA GLN A 579 -34.81 1.22 -12.11
C GLN A 579 -35.68 0.16 -12.79
N ALA A 580 -36.60 0.54 -13.68
CA ALA A 580 -37.44 -0.35 -14.49
C ALA A 580 -36.61 -1.23 -15.44
N LYS A 581 -35.57 -0.69 -16.08
CA LYS A 581 -34.63 -1.48 -16.89
C LYS A 581 -33.83 -2.47 -16.03
N ARG A 582 -33.56 -2.14 -14.77
CA ARG A 582 -32.88 -3.02 -13.80
C ARG A 582 -33.82 -4.12 -13.31
N THR A 583 -35.05 -3.81 -12.89
CA THR A 583 -36.06 -4.81 -12.51
C THR A 583 -36.33 -5.75 -13.67
N LYS A 584 -36.52 -5.25 -14.90
CA LYS A 584 -36.76 -6.12 -16.05
C LYS A 584 -35.59 -7.07 -16.36
N LYS A 585 -34.33 -6.63 -16.18
CA LYS A 585 -33.16 -7.52 -16.31
C LYS A 585 -33.08 -8.54 -15.18
N MET A 586 -33.48 -8.15 -13.97
CA MET A 586 -33.55 -9.02 -12.80
C MET A 586 -34.63 -10.09 -12.98
N ASP A 587 -35.83 -9.69 -13.38
CA ASP A 587 -36.95 -10.60 -13.65
C ASP A 587 -36.57 -11.61 -14.74
N LEU A 588 -35.87 -11.17 -15.80
CA LEU A 588 -35.37 -12.07 -16.85
C LEU A 588 -34.32 -13.07 -16.33
N LEU A 589 -33.42 -12.64 -15.44
CA LEU A 589 -32.45 -13.54 -14.82
C LEU A 589 -33.13 -14.55 -13.90
N LEU A 590 -34.10 -14.08 -13.08
CA LEU A 590 -34.88 -14.93 -12.19
C LEU A 590 -35.72 -15.96 -12.97
N GLU A 591 -36.33 -15.53 -14.07
CA GLU A 591 -37.06 -16.40 -14.98
C GLU A 591 -36.15 -17.45 -15.61
N ARG A 592 -34.97 -17.05 -16.11
CA ARG A 592 -33.98 -18.01 -16.63
C ARG A 592 -33.50 -19.00 -15.59
N THR A 593 -33.25 -18.54 -14.35
CA THR A 593 -32.85 -19.47 -13.28
C THR A 593 -33.92 -20.49 -12.99
N ARG A 594 -35.22 -20.15 -13.05
CA ARG A 594 -36.31 -21.12 -12.85
C ARG A 594 -36.32 -22.25 -13.87
N HIS A 595 -35.80 -22.03 -15.07
CA HIS A 595 -35.73 -23.04 -16.12
C HIS A 595 -34.50 -23.96 -16.05
N MET A 596 -33.58 -23.75 -15.12
CA MET A 596 -32.37 -24.58 -14.95
C MET A 596 -32.66 -25.88 -14.18
N THR A 597 -33.47 -26.78 -14.73
CA THR A 597 -33.94 -27.99 -14.02
C THR A 597 -32.82 -28.95 -13.58
N GLU A 598 -31.67 -28.92 -14.26
CA GLU A 598 -30.52 -29.79 -14.00
C GLU A 598 -29.45 -29.14 -13.11
N LEU A 599 -29.81 -28.08 -12.38
CA LEU A 599 -28.87 -27.37 -11.51
C LEU A 599 -28.51 -28.21 -10.27
N THR A 600 -27.33 -28.82 -10.27
CA THR A 600 -26.80 -29.59 -9.14
C THR A 600 -25.76 -28.83 -8.32
N SER A 601 -25.23 -27.72 -8.84
CA SER A 601 -24.23 -26.89 -8.18
C SER A 601 -24.55 -25.41 -8.27
N LEU A 602 -24.48 -24.72 -7.14
CA LEU A 602 -24.71 -23.29 -7.02
C LEU A 602 -23.55 -22.64 -6.27
N THR A 603 -22.88 -21.69 -6.93
CA THR A 603 -21.87 -20.84 -6.29
C THR A 603 -22.35 -19.40 -6.31
N ILE A 604 -22.40 -18.79 -5.13
CA ILE A 604 -22.76 -17.39 -4.93
C ILE A 604 -21.56 -16.71 -4.31
N SER A 605 -20.88 -15.88 -5.10
CA SER A 605 -19.79 -15.03 -4.63
C SER A 605 -20.18 -13.57 -4.79
N CYS A 606 -20.15 -12.82 -3.69
CA CYS A 606 -20.50 -11.41 -3.67
C CYS A 606 -19.49 -10.65 -2.85
N GLN A 607 -18.68 -9.81 -3.48
CA GLN A 607 -17.74 -8.96 -2.74
C GLN A 607 -18.49 -8.02 -1.77
N PRO A 608 -17.86 -7.54 -0.67
CA PRO A 608 -18.50 -6.87 0.47
C PRO A 608 -19.33 -5.62 0.14
N PHE A 609 -19.37 -5.21 -1.13
CA PHE A 609 -19.71 -3.87 -1.55
C PHE A 609 -20.59 -3.80 -2.81
N GLU A 610 -20.97 -4.93 -3.41
CA GLU A 610 -21.83 -4.92 -4.62
C GLU A 610 -23.19 -5.62 -4.40
N ARG A 611 -24.27 -4.92 -4.79
CA ARG A 611 -25.60 -5.43 -5.18
C ARG A 611 -26.14 -6.65 -4.40
N PHE A 612 -25.98 -6.70 -3.08
CA PHE A 612 -26.41 -7.84 -2.27
C PHE A 612 -27.86 -8.24 -2.42
N LYS A 613 -28.77 -7.26 -2.49
CA LYS A 613 -30.20 -7.55 -2.72
C LYS A 613 -30.42 -8.41 -3.96
N LEU A 614 -29.66 -8.18 -5.03
CA LEU A 614 -29.76 -8.97 -6.26
C LEU A 614 -29.26 -10.40 -6.03
N ALA A 615 -28.09 -10.55 -5.42
CA ALA A 615 -27.52 -11.85 -5.15
C ALA A 615 -28.39 -12.68 -4.19
N THR A 616 -28.89 -12.06 -3.12
CA THR A 616 -29.85 -12.66 -2.20
C THR A 616 -31.12 -13.08 -2.93
N SER A 617 -31.72 -12.23 -3.78
CA SER A 617 -32.92 -12.59 -4.53
C SER A 617 -32.69 -13.75 -5.52
N ILE A 618 -31.55 -13.76 -6.22
CA ILE A 618 -31.18 -14.86 -7.13
C ILE A 618 -30.95 -16.14 -6.32
N ALA A 619 -30.18 -16.07 -5.24
CA ALA A 619 -29.89 -17.19 -4.36
C ALA A 619 -31.18 -17.80 -3.79
N THR A 620 -32.01 -16.97 -3.16
CA THR A 620 -33.32 -17.36 -2.59
C THR A 620 -34.21 -18.01 -3.65
N THR A 621 -34.34 -17.41 -4.83
CA THR A 621 -35.20 -17.97 -5.90
C THR A 621 -34.64 -19.30 -6.42
N THR A 622 -33.32 -19.38 -6.60
CA THR A 622 -32.66 -20.59 -7.10
C THR A 622 -32.79 -21.73 -6.10
N LEU A 623 -32.58 -21.47 -4.80
CA LEU A 623 -32.73 -22.44 -3.72
C LEU A 623 -34.18 -22.91 -3.57
N LEU A 624 -35.15 -22.01 -3.64
CA LEU A 624 -36.57 -22.38 -3.61
C LEU A 624 -36.97 -23.27 -4.80
N THR A 625 -36.44 -22.98 -5.98
CA THR A 625 -36.85 -23.68 -7.21
C THR A 625 -36.12 -25.01 -7.38
N HIS A 626 -34.83 -25.07 -7.03
CA HIS A 626 -33.95 -26.21 -7.36
C HIS A 626 -33.35 -26.91 -6.14
N GLY A 627 -33.71 -26.51 -4.93
CA GLY A 627 -33.06 -26.99 -3.69
C GLY A 627 -33.01 -28.51 -3.54
N VAL A 628 -34.06 -29.23 -3.98
CA VAL A 628 -34.16 -30.69 -3.86
C VAL A 628 -33.07 -31.44 -4.64
N ARG A 629 -32.55 -30.86 -5.73
CA ARG A 629 -31.52 -31.46 -6.60
C ARG A 629 -30.11 -30.95 -6.32
N LEU A 630 -29.99 -29.95 -5.46
CA LEU A 630 -28.73 -29.25 -5.23
C LEU A 630 -27.80 -30.11 -4.36
N ARG A 631 -26.68 -30.53 -4.94
CA ARG A 631 -25.64 -31.31 -4.26
C ARG A 631 -24.47 -30.45 -3.78
N ASN A 632 -24.18 -29.36 -4.49
CA ASN A 632 -23.06 -28.48 -4.19
C ASN A 632 -23.55 -27.05 -3.95
N LEU A 633 -23.23 -26.48 -2.80
CA LEU A 633 -23.54 -25.09 -2.46
C LEU A 633 -22.28 -24.39 -1.96
N SER A 634 -21.91 -23.28 -2.61
CA SER A 634 -20.81 -22.43 -2.19
C SER A 634 -21.30 -21.00 -1.96
N LEU A 635 -21.12 -20.51 -0.73
CA LEU A 635 -21.55 -19.20 -0.27
C LEU A 635 -20.33 -18.38 0.15
N THR A 636 -19.84 -17.55 -0.77
CA THR A 636 -18.76 -16.58 -0.55
C THR A 636 -19.41 -15.21 -0.38
N ILE A 637 -20.17 -15.03 0.69
CA ILE A 637 -20.98 -13.82 0.98
C ILE A 637 -20.87 -13.44 2.47
N PRO A 638 -21.22 -12.21 2.86
CA PRO A 638 -21.25 -11.83 4.26
C PRO A 638 -22.33 -12.54 5.09
N LEU A 639 -22.02 -12.85 6.36
CA LEU A 639 -22.86 -13.58 7.31
C LEU A 639 -24.25 -12.96 7.49
N GLU A 640 -24.36 -11.64 7.38
CA GLU A 640 -25.62 -10.89 7.54
C GLU A 640 -26.71 -11.33 6.54
N TYR A 641 -26.30 -11.91 5.42
CA TYR A 641 -27.21 -12.35 4.35
C TYR A 641 -27.59 -13.83 4.46
N TYR A 642 -26.93 -14.58 5.33
CA TYR A 642 -27.21 -16.00 5.52
C TYR A 642 -28.67 -16.23 5.94
N PRO A 643 -29.25 -15.52 6.92
CA PRO A 643 -30.63 -15.80 7.35
C PRO A 643 -31.65 -15.79 6.22
N GLY A 644 -31.60 -14.80 5.32
CA GLY A 644 -32.53 -14.70 4.19
C GLY A 644 -32.33 -15.79 3.13
N ILE A 645 -31.08 -16.21 2.90
CA ILE A 645 -30.74 -17.25 1.92
C ILE A 645 -31.05 -18.65 2.49
N LEU A 646 -30.72 -18.88 3.76
CA LEU A 646 -30.91 -20.15 4.44
C LEU A 646 -32.38 -20.43 4.78
N ALA A 647 -33.18 -19.40 5.02
CA ALA A 647 -34.64 -19.53 5.12
C ALA A 647 -35.25 -20.07 3.81
N ALA A 648 -34.68 -19.69 2.66
CA ALA A 648 -35.09 -20.18 1.34
C ALA A 648 -34.56 -21.60 1.04
N ALA A 649 -33.50 -22.02 1.73
CA ALA A 649 -32.86 -23.31 1.55
C ALA A 649 -33.54 -24.46 2.32
N GLN A 650 -34.76 -24.28 2.83
CA GLN A 650 -35.51 -25.35 3.51
C GLN A 650 -35.80 -26.57 2.64
N SER A 651 -35.86 -26.39 1.32
CA SER A 651 -36.07 -27.46 0.34
C SER A 651 -34.80 -28.25 -0.01
N VAL A 652 -33.63 -27.80 0.46
CA VAL A 652 -32.36 -28.50 0.23
C VAL A 652 -32.26 -29.65 1.23
N THR A 653 -32.24 -30.89 0.72
CA THR A 653 -32.17 -32.11 1.55
C THR A 653 -31.05 -33.06 1.12
N THR A 654 -30.47 -32.87 -0.06
CA THR A 654 -29.50 -33.77 -0.69
C THR A 654 -28.12 -33.13 -0.84
N LEU A 655 -27.80 -32.16 0.03
CA LEU A 655 -26.55 -31.40 -0.09
C LEU A 655 -25.35 -32.25 0.33
N GLU A 656 -24.49 -32.56 -0.62
CA GLU A 656 -23.29 -33.38 -0.41
C GLU A 656 -22.06 -32.51 -0.12
N HIS A 657 -21.98 -31.31 -0.69
CA HIS A 657 -20.84 -30.40 -0.54
C HIS A 657 -21.30 -28.99 -0.19
N LEU A 658 -20.79 -28.46 0.91
CA LEU A 658 -21.04 -27.10 1.36
C LEU A 658 -19.72 -26.33 1.52
N SER A 659 -19.65 -25.12 0.97
CA SER A 659 -18.59 -24.16 1.23
C SER A 659 -19.20 -22.85 1.74
N VAL A 660 -18.67 -22.33 2.84
CA VAL A 660 -19.12 -21.08 3.46
C VAL A 660 -17.94 -20.21 3.83
N GLU A 661 -18.08 -18.90 3.60
CA GLU A 661 -17.11 -17.90 4.04
C GLU A 661 -17.69 -17.12 5.22
N LEU A 662 -17.13 -17.32 6.42
CA LEU A 662 -17.49 -16.61 7.63
C LEU A 662 -16.80 -15.24 7.65
N ARG A 663 -17.40 -14.29 6.92
CA ARG A 663 -17.01 -12.88 6.95
C ARG A 663 -18.20 -11.99 7.27
N ILE A 664 -17.94 -10.84 7.85
CA ILE A 664 -18.94 -9.82 8.12
C ILE A 664 -18.78 -8.66 7.13
N ALA A 665 -19.90 -8.11 6.66
CA ALA A 665 -19.92 -6.86 5.90
C ALA A 665 -19.82 -5.65 6.82
N PHE A 666 -20.37 -5.77 8.03
CA PHE A 666 -20.43 -4.69 9.01
C PHE A 666 -19.76 -5.11 10.32
N GLN A 667 -18.86 -4.29 10.86
CA GLN A 667 -18.24 -4.56 12.17
C GLN A 667 -19.24 -4.58 13.32
N THR A 668 -20.41 -3.97 13.13
CA THR A 668 -21.51 -3.98 14.11
C THR A 668 -22.28 -5.30 14.12
N THR A 669 -22.00 -6.20 13.19
CA THR A 669 -22.66 -7.50 13.11
C THR A 669 -22.25 -8.34 14.29
N ILE A 670 -23.25 -8.72 15.09
CA ILE A 670 -23.13 -9.70 16.16
C ILE A 670 -23.19 -11.07 15.48
N PHE A 671 -22.06 -11.55 14.97
CA PHE A 671 -22.01 -12.81 14.22
C PHE A 671 -22.36 -14.02 15.08
N GLU A 672 -22.24 -13.91 16.40
CA GLU A 672 -22.67 -14.91 17.38
C GLU A 672 -24.18 -15.18 17.30
N GLU A 673 -24.99 -14.18 16.91
CA GLU A 673 -26.44 -14.37 16.69
C GLU A 673 -26.75 -15.02 15.34
N LEU A 674 -25.82 -14.96 14.38
CA LEU A 674 -26.00 -15.50 13.04
C LEU A 674 -25.51 -16.95 12.90
N PHE A 675 -24.54 -17.35 13.73
CA PHE A 675 -24.05 -18.74 13.75
C PHE A 675 -25.16 -19.77 14.02
N PRO A 676 -26.08 -19.60 14.98
CA PRO A 676 -27.17 -20.55 15.19
C PRO A 676 -27.96 -20.87 13.91
N VAL A 677 -28.23 -19.87 13.08
CA VAL A 677 -28.98 -20.04 11.82
C VAL A 677 -28.21 -20.88 10.80
N LEU A 678 -26.90 -20.63 10.67
CA LEU A 678 -26.03 -21.41 9.79
C LEU A 678 -25.81 -22.84 10.34
N ILE A 679 -25.62 -22.98 11.65
CA ILE A 679 -25.47 -24.28 12.32
C ILE A 679 -26.71 -25.13 12.12
N GLU A 680 -27.91 -24.58 12.36
CA GLU A 680 -29.17 -25.28 12.16
C GLU A 680 -29.34 -25.74 10.70
N PHE A 681 -28.96 -24.89 9.74
CA PHE A 681 -28.96 -25.28 8.33
C PHE A 681 -28.02 -26.45 8.05
N ILE A 682 -26.78 -26.42 8.56
CA ILE A 682 -25.80 -27.49 8.36
C ILE A 682 -26.26 -28.79 9.03
N GLN A 683 -26.79 -28.72 10.24
CA GLN A 683 -27.30 -29.88 10.98
C GLN A 683 -28.46 -30.57 10.26
N ARG A 684 -29.31 -29.82 9.54
CA ARG A 684 -30.34 -30.40 8.67
C ARG A 684 -29.78 -31.19 7.50
N GLN A 685 -28.53 -30.94 7.10
CA GLN A 685 -27.82 -31.70 6.05
C GLN A 685 -26.91 -32.78 6.64
N SER A 686 -26.97 -33.07 7.95
CA SER A 686 -26.04 -33.98 8.62
C SER A 686 -25.97 -35.37 7.98
N ASP A 687 -27.10 -35.90 7.52
CA ASP A 687 -27.19 -37.22 6.89
C ASP A 687 -26.69 -37.26 5.43
N SER A 688 -26.57 -36.12 4.74
CA SER A 688 -26.17 -36.08 3.32
C SER A 688 -24.80 -35.41 3.10
N LEU A 689 -24.36 -34.56 4.01
CA LEU A 689 -23.17 -33.74 3.85
C LEU A 689 -21.88 -34.57 3.97
N GLN A 690 -21.13 -34.64 2.87
CA GLN A 690 -19.87 -35.37 2.77
C GLN A 690 -18.66 -34.44 2.81
N SER A 691 -18.82 -33.17 2.41
CA SER A 691 -17.74 -32.18 2.36
C SER A 691 -18.17 -30.85 2.94
N LEU A 692 -17.37 -30.32 3.86
CA LEU A 692 -17.57 -29.01 4.46
C LEU A 692 -16.31 -28.14 4.29
N SER A 693 -16.46 -26.96 3.69
CA SER A 693 -15.42 -25.92 3.64
C SER A 693 -15.87 -24.68 4.41
N VAL A 694 -15.01 -24.19 5.29
CA VAL A 694 -15.30 -23.04 6.15
C VAL A 694 -14.12 -22.07 6.10
N ASP A 695 -14.31 -20.95 5.41
CA ASP A 695 -13.28 -19.94 5.25
C ASP A 695 -13.51 -18.79 6.23
N THR A 696 -12.52 -18.44 7.04
CA THR A 696 -12.63 -17.31 7.99
C THR A 696 -11.58 -16.23 7.70
N PRO A 697 -11.68 -15.53 6.55
CA PRO A 697 -10.69 -14.51 6.19
C PRO A 697 -10.77 -13.27 7.08
N HIS A 698 -11.88 -13.08 7.80
CA HIS A 698 -12.08 -11.88 8.61
C HIS A 698 -11.58 -12.08 10.05
N PRO A 699 -10.60 -11.28 10.53
CA PRO A 699 -9.91 -11.51 11.81
C PRO A 699 -10.76 -11.32 13.07
N ILE A 700 -11.93 -10.70 12.94
CA ILE A 700 -12.87 -10.49 14.05
C ILE A 700 -13.80 -11.70 14.23
N VAL A 701 -14.08 -12.44 13.15
CA VAL A 701 -15.03 -13.57 13.20
C VAL A 701 -14.31 -14.75 13.81
N ASP A 702 -14.79 -15.18 14.97
CA ASP A 702 -14.22 -16.31 15.69
C ASP A 702 -14.97 -17.61 15.31
N PRO A 703 -14.35 -18.54 14.56
CA PRO A 703 -15.01 -19.78 14.19
C PRO A 703 -15.13 -20.80 15.35
N PHE A 704 -14.56 -20.55 16.53
CA PHE A 704 -14.55 -21.54 17.61
C PHE A 704 -15.96 -21.90 18.07
N GLN A 705 -16.83 -20.89 18.30
CA GLN A 705 -18.23 -21.14 18.68
C GLN A 705 -19.00 -21.85 17.57
N PHE A 706 -18.68 -21.54 16.31
CA PHE A 706 -19.29 -22.18 15.16
C PHE A 706 -18.99 -23.70 15.14
N PHE A 707 -17.72 -24.10 15.20
CA PHE A 707 -17.34 -25.52 15.18
C PHE A 707 -17.80 -26.27 16.44
N ARG A 708 -17.73 -25.63 17.61
CA ARG A 708 -18.15 -26.25 18.88
C ARG A 708 -19.63 -26.65 18.87
N ASN A 709 -20.47 -25.86 18.20
CA ASN A 709 -21.92 -26.06 18.19
C ASN A 709 -22.43 -26.80 16.95
N LEU A 710 -21.57 -27.12 15.97
CA LEU A 710 -21.99 -27.70 14.70
C LEU A 710 -22.60 -29.11 14.84
N GLY A 711 -22.25 -29.84 15.90
CA GLY A 711 -22.76 -31.20 16.15
C GLY A 711 -22.02 -32.27 15.34
N LEU A 712 -22.62 -33.47 15.25
CA LEU A 712 -22.10 -34.61 14.48
C LEU A 712 -22.63 -34.59 13.05
N LEU A 713 -21.75 -34.84 12.09
CA LEU A 713 -22.01 -34.98 10.66
C LEU A 713 -21.52 -36.38 10.23
N PRO A 714 -22.36 -37.42 10.39
CA PRO A 714 -21.93 -38.82 10.32
C PRO A 714 -21.29 -39.22 8.99
N ASN A 715 -21.65 -38.55 7.89
CA ASN A 715 -21.14 -38.84 6.55
C ASN A 715 -20.03 -37.90 6.10
N LEU A 716 -19.52 -37.03 6.99
CA LEU A 716 -18.47 -36.07 6.65
C LEU A 716 -17.14 -36.78 6.42
N LYS A 717 -16.67 -36.73 5.17
CA LYS A 717 -15.41 -37.29 4.69
C LYS A 717 -14.35 -36.22 4.44
N LYS A 718 -14.76 -35.02 4.04
CA LYS A 718 -13.87 -33.92 3.67
C LYS A 718 -14.12 -32.68 4.51
N LEU A 719 -13.06 -32.14 5.09
CA LEU A 719 -13.08 -30.87 5.82
C LEU A 719 -12.01 -29.92 5.28
N SER A 720 -12.40 -28.69 4.95
CA SER A 720 -11.49 -27.62 4.56
C SER A 720 -11.72 -26.41 5.46
N VAL A 721 -10.65 -25.87 6.06
CA VAL A 721 -10.74 -24.72 6.97
C VAL A 721 -9.64 -23.71 6.68
N LEU A 722 -10.03 -22.47 6.44
CA LEU A 722 -9.12 -21.32 6.43
C LEU A 722 -9.22 -20.61 7.79
N HIS A 723 -8.25 -20.84 8.68
CA HIS A 723 -8.28 -20.42 10.09
C HIS A 723 -7.34 -19.23 10.37
N PRO A 724 -7.70 -18.24 11.19
CA PRO A 724 -6.80 -17.12 11.51
C PRO A 724 -5.68 -17.60 12.44
N ILE A 725 -4.41 -17.33 12.11
CA ILE A 725 -3.24 -17.83 12.85
C ILE A 725 -3.10 -17.21 14.24
N ASP A 726 -3.58 -15.97 14.42
CA ASP A 726 -3.56 -15.24 15.68
C ASP A 726 -4.43 -15.90 16.76
N ARG A 727 -5.33 -16.79 16.35
CA ARG A 727 -6.23 -17.55 17.22
C ARG A 727 -5.65 -18.88 17.70
N LEU A 728 -4.43 -19.23 17.31
CA LEU A 728 -3.72 -20.42 17.82
C LEU A 728 -3.06 -20.21 19.20
N GLN A 729 -3.34 -19.10 19.87
CA GLN A 729 -2.85 -18.89 21.23
C GLN A 729 -3.61 -19.81 22.20
N THR A 730 -2.89 -20.42 23.15
CA THR A 730 -3.42 -21.39 24.13
C THR A 730 -4.56 -20.86 25.00
N GLN A 731 -4.79 -19.55 25.00
CA GLN A 731 -5.85 -18.88 25.73
C GLN A 731 -7.21 -18.93 25.03
N TYR A 732 -7.26 -19.23 23.72
CA TYR A 732 -8.51 -19.34 23.00
C TYR A 732 -9.12 -20.73 23.16
N SER A 733 -10.44 -20.76 23.29
CA SER A 733 -11.21 -21.94 23.66
C SER A 733 -11.22 -22.99 22.54
N PRO A 734 -11.11 -24.29 22.87
CA PRO A 734 -11.16 -25.37 21.89
C PRO A 734 -12.53 -25.43 21.19
N GLY A 735 -12.52 -25.65 19.88
CA GLY A 735 -13.72 -25.72 19.05
C GLY A 735 -13.48 -26.62 17.82
N LEU A 736 -12.51 -26.25 16.98
CA LEU A 736 -12.15 -27.05 15.80
C LEU A 736 -11.50 -28.39 16.17
N ASP A 737 -10.71 -28.43 17.24
CA ASP A 737 -10.10 -29.67 17.77
C ASP A 737 -11.16 -30.65 18.30
N ILE A 738 -12.17 -30.16 19.02
CA ILE A 738 -13.31 -30.97 19.48
C ILE A 738 -14.07 -31.50 18.27
N PHE A 739 -14.33 -30.65 17.28
CA PHE A 739 -15.01 -31.03 16.05
C PHE A 739 -14.24 -32.09 15.27
N LEU A 740 -12.92 -31.90 15.07
CA LEU A 740 -12.05 -32.88 14.43
C LEU A 740 -12.03 -34.21 15.20
N ALA A 741 -11.96 -34.17 16.54
CA ALA A 741 -11.96 -35.38 17.35
C ALA A 741 -13.26 -36.18 17.20
N ALA A 742 -14.40 -35.48 17.15
CA ALA A 742 -15.72 -36.08 16.95
C ALA A 742 -15.89 -36.75 15.58
N HIS A 743 -15.16 -36.28 14.55
CA HIS A 743 -15.20 -36.81 13.18
C HIS A 743 -13.94 -37.59 12.79
N SER A 744 -13.09 -37.92 13.77
CA SER A 744 -11.78 -38.53 13.52
C SER A 744 -11.85 -39.85 12.76
N SER A 745 -12.92 -40.63 12.95
CA SER A 745 -13.12 -41.93 12.30
C SER A 745 -13.74 -41.83 10.89
N SER A 746 -14.31 -40.70 10.49
CA SER A 746 -14.97 -40.55 9.18
C SER A 746 -14.17 -39.69 8.19
N LEU A 747 -13.30 -38.82 8.68
CA LEU A 747 -12.53 -37.90 7.84
C LEU A 747 -11.46 -38.63 7.03
N GLU A 748 -11.58 -38.51 5.71
CA GLU A 748 -10.66 -39.03 4.69
C GLU A 748 -9.79 -37.92 4.08
N GLU A 749 -10.29 -36.68 4.02
CA GLU A 749 -9.58 -35.51 3.50
C GLU A 749 -9.66 -34.32 4.47
N VAL A 750 -8.50 -33.74 4.82
CA VAL A 750 -8.43 -32.56 5.68
C VAL A 750 -7.51 -31.51 5.07
N SER A 751 -8.05 -30.30 4.89
CA SER A 751 -7.31 -29.11 4.48
C SER A 751 -7.40 -28.05 5.58
N ILE A 752 -6.27 -27.66 6.14
CA ILE A 752 -6.20 -26.60 7.16
C ILE A 752 -5.16 -25.59 6.71
N ARG A 753 -5.62 -24.40 6.36
CA ARG A 753 -4.77 -23.27 5.97
C ARG A 753 -4.88 -22.17 7.00
N PHE A 754 -3.77 -21.51 7.29
CA PHE A 754 -3.74 -20.45 8.29
C PHE A 754 -3.57 -19.07 7.65
N THR A 755 -4.47 -18.13 7.97
CA THR A 755 -4.47 -16.76 7.41
C THR A 755 -4.26 -15.69 8.49
N GLY A 756 -4.09 -14.44 8.04
CA GLY A 756 -4.04 -13.27 8.91
C GLY A 756 -2.64 -12.67 9.07
N PHE A 757 -2.59 -11.34 9.10
CA PHE A 757 -1.40 -10.62 9.55
C PHE A 757 -1.28 -10.74 11.06
N PHE A 758 -0.07 -10.95 11.57
CA PHE A 758 0.18 -10.86 13.01
C PHE A 758 -0.09 -9.41 13.43
N ARG A 759 -1.32 -9.10 13.84
CA ARG A 759 -1.72 -7.77 14.33
C ARG A 759 -0.82 -7.27 15.48
N HIS A 760 -0.05 -8.17 16.07
CA HIS A 760 0.86 -7.91 17.19
C HIS A 760 2.27 -8.48 16.99
N GLY A 761 2.67 -8.84 15.76
CA GLY A 761 3.99 -9.44 15.50
C GLY A 761 4.24 -10.82 16.14
N TYR A 762 3.25 -11.39 16.82
CA TYR A 762 3.36 -12.69 17.47
C TYR A 762 3.21 -13.82 16.44
N GLN A 763 4.33 -14.39 16.02
CA GLN A 763 4.35 -15.67 15.28
C GLN A 763 4.61 -16.80 16.28
N PRO A 764 3.68 -17.76 16.48
CA PRO A 764 3.96 -18.91 17.33
C PRO A 764 5.17 -19.65 16.76
N ASN A 765 6.13 -19.99 17.62
CA ASN A 765 7.24 -20.82 17.18
C ASN A 765 6.70 -22.20 16.75
N PRO A 766 7.45 -22.98 15.94
CA PRO A 766 6.91 -24.22 15.39
C PRO A 766 6.47 -25.23 16.45
N ILE A 767 7.19 -25.31 17.58
CA ILE A 767 6.84 -26.22 18.69
C ILE A 767 5.48 -25.85 19.27
N GLN A 768 5.22 -24.57 19.53
CA GLN A 768 3.93 -24.07 20.02
C GLN A 768 2.82 -24.33 19.01
N PHE A 769 3.08 -24.06 17.72
CA PHE A 769 2.13 -24.26 16.64
C PHE A 769 1.71 -25.73 16.53
N PHE A 770 2.66 -26.66 16.39
CA PHE A 770 2.36 -28.09 16.29
C PHE A 770 1.92 -28.73 17.62
N SER A 771 2.10 -28.05 18.75
CA SER A 771 1.52 -28.46 20.03
C SER A 771 0.06 -28.06 20.19
N HIS A 772 -0.49 -27.27 19.26
CA HIS A 772 -1.87 -26.83 19.33
C HIS A 772 -2.85 -28.02 19.27
N PRO A 773 -3.92 -28.05 20.07
CA PRO A 773 -4.87 -29.18 20.13
C PRO A 773 -5.43 -29.60 18.76
N ILE A 774 -5.69 -28.64 17.87
CA ILE A 774 -6.16 -28.88 16.49
C ILE A 774 -5.24 -29.86 15.73
N LEU A 775 -3.93 -29.73 15.91
CA LEU A 775 -2.92 -30.57 15.25
C LEU A 775 -2.56 -31.83 16.06
N ARG A 776 -3.22 -32.09 17.19
CA ARG A 776 -3.00 -33.29 18.02
C ARG A 776 -4.09 -34.34 17.85
N VAL A 777 -5.17 -34.01 17.14
CA VAL A 777 -6.25 -34.94 16.86
C VAL A 777 -5.75 -36.07 15.97
N ARG A 778 -6.02 -37.32 16.36
CA ARG A 778 -5.68 -38.50 15.56
C ARG A 778 -6.72 -38.69 14.47
N LEU A 779 -6.28 -38.87 13.23
CA LEU A 779 -7.15 -39.06 12.06
C LEU A 779 -6.78 -40.38 11.36
N PRO A 780 -7.21 -41.54 11.90
CA PRO A 780 -6.76 -42.86 11.47
C PRO A 780 -7.14 -43.26 10.04
N HIS A 781 -8.08 -42.56 9.40
CA HIS A 781 -8.52 -42.84 8.02
C HIS A 781 -8.12 -41.74 7.05
N LEU A 782 -7.24 -40.82 7.45
CA LEU A 782 -6.86 -39.69 6.62
C LEU A 782 -6.02 -40.13 5.42
N THR A 783 -6.56 -39.91 4.22
CA THR A 783 -5.93 -40.23 2.94
C THR A 783 -5.40 -39.01 2.21
N SER A 784 -5.93 -37.81 2.48
CA SER A 784 -5.46 -36.54 1.91
C SER A 784 -5.27 -35.50 2.99
N LEU A 785 -4.08 -34.88 3.04
CA LEU A 785 -3.73 -33.82 3.97
C LEU A 785 -3.22 -32.60 3.21
N GLU A 786 -3.88 -31.45 3.40
CA GLU A 786 -3.40 -30.16 2.92
C GLU A 786 -3.15 -29.24 4.13
N LEU A 787 -1.94 -28.67 4.20
CA LEU A 787 -1.54 -27.73 5.24
C LEU A 787 -1.04 -26.43 4.63
N GLY A 788 -1.71 -25.32 4.94
CA GLY A 788 -1.20 -23.98 4.65
C GLY A 788 -0.33 -23.49 5.80
N LEU A 789 1.00 -23.65 5.69
CA LEU A 789 1.94 -23.24 6.72
C LEU A 789 2.51 -21.87 6.36
N ARG A 790 2.58 -20.93 7.31
CA ARG A 790 3.26 -19.65 7.04
C ARG A 790 4.78 -19.82 7.14
N GLN A 791 5.55 -19.06 6.37
CA GLN A 791 7.01 -19.04 6.48
C GLN A 791 7.46 -18.60 7.90
N TRP A 792 8.20 -19.46 8.61
CA TRP A 792 8.91 -19.09 9.84
C TRP A 792 10.27 -18.45 9.53
N PRO A 793 10.78 -17.59 10.45
CA PRO A 793 12.17 -17.12 10.37
C PRO A 793 13.16 -18.27 10.23
N SER A 794 14.29 -18.01 9.56
CA SER A 794 15.33 -19.01 9.28
C SER A 794 15.83 -19.73 10.55
N THR A 795 15.84 -19.04 11.68
CA THR A 795 16.21 -19.58 13.00
C THR A 795 15.36 -20.76 13.46
N TYR A 796 14.14 -20.90 12.93
CA TYR A 796 13.19 -21.95 13.31
C TYR A 796 13.03 -23.04 12.24
N ARG A 797 13.76 -22.99 11.12
CA ARG A 797 13.59 -23.94 10.00
C ARG A 797 13.76 -25.39 10.42
N TYR A 798 14.89 -25.72 11.05
CA TYR A 798 15.15 -27.08 11.52
C TYR A 798 14.05 -27.59 12.46
N GLN A 799 13.67 -26.78 13.46
CA GLN A 799 12.60 -27.11 14.38
C GLN A 799 11.27 -27.33 13.64
N SER A 800 10.91 -26.46 12.70
CA SER A 800 9.67 -26.59 11.95
C SER A 800 9.62 -27.81 11.03
N ALA A 801 10.76 -28.25 10.48
CA ALA A 801 10.87 -29.48 9.69
C ALA A 801 10.65 -30.71 10.57
N GLU A 802 11.28 -30.71 11.75
CA GLU A 802 11.15 -31.77 12.74
C GLU A 802 9.72 -31.87 13.27
N GLN A 803 9.09 -30.74 13.62
CA GLN A 803 7.71 -30.73 14.09
C GLN A 803 6.71 -31.16 13.01
N LEU A 804 6.89 -30.70 11.76
CA LEU A 804 6.07 -31.17 10.63
C LEU A 804 6.20 -32.69 10.44
N SER A 805 7.43 -33.20 10.48
CA SER A 805 7.72 -34.63 10.35
C SER A 805 7.10 -35.44 11.49
N ASN A 806 7.15 -34.93 12.73
CA ASN A 806 6.53 -35.56 13.88
C ASN A 806 5.00 -35.57 13.79
N TYR A 807 4.41 -34.51 13.24
CA TYR A 807 2.96 -34.42 12.99
C TYR A 807 2.50 -35.40 11.91
N VAL A 808 3.26 -35.54 10.82
CA VAL A 808 2.89 -36.39 9.67
C VAL A 808 3.19 -37.87 9.92
N ARG A 809 4.18 -38.21 10.77
CA ARG A 809 4.59 -39.61 11.03
C ARG A 809 3.45 -40.56 11.39
N PRO A 810 2.51 -40.22 12.30
CA PRO A 810 1.39 -41.10 12.61
C PRO A 810 0.42 -41.31 11.45
N LEU A 811 0.45 -40.44 10.43
CA LEU A 811 -0.43 -40.44 9.26
C LEU A 811 0.23 -41.08 8.03
N ALA A 812 1.53 -41.34 8.07
CA ALA A 812 2.31 -41.77 6.91
C ALA A 812 1.76 -43.04 6.22
N ASN A 813 1.21 -43.97 7.00
CA ASN A 813 0.68 -45.24 6.48
C ASN A 813 -0.71 -45.12 5.85
N THR A 814 -1.40 -43.98 6.00
CA THR A 814 -2.76 -43.79 5.46
C THR A 814 -2.79 -42.74 4.36
N LEU A 815 -1.81 -41.81 4.35
CA LEU A 815 -1.75 -40.72 3.40
C LEU A 815 -1.43 -41.19 1.99
N SER A 816 -2.31 -40.83 1.06
CA SER A 816 -2.16 -40.97 -0.38
C SER A 816 -1.92 -39.64 -1.08
N SER A 817 -2.31 -38.52 -0.46
CA SER A 817 -2.11 -37.17 -0.99
C SER A 817 -1.61 -36.25 0.12
N ILE A 818 -0.56 -35.49 -0.16
CA ILE A 818 -0.04 -34.48 0.75
C ILE A 818 0.24 -33.18 0.00
N ALA A 819 -0.25 -32.07 0.56
CA ALA A 819 -0.06 -30.73 0.04
C ALA A 819 0.43 -29.78 1.13
N ILE A 820 1.53 -29.09 0.90
CA ILE A 820 2.07 -28.06 1.80
C ILE A 820 2.10 -26.72 1.06
N HIS A 821 1.21 -25.81 1.45
CA HIS A 821 1.07 -24.49 0.85
C HIS A 821 1.61 -23.39 1.76
N ASP A 822 1.73 -22.18 1.19
CA ASP A 822 2.05 -20.92 1.88
C ASP A 822 3.44 -20.87 2.56
N ARG A 823 4.24 -21.93 2.39
CA ARG A 823 5.63 -22.06 2.87
C ARG A 823 6.53 -22.64 1.79
N VAL A 824 7.68 -22.00 1.61
CA VAL A 824 8.78 -22.46 0.77
C VAL A 824 9.69 -23.38 1.59
N LEU A 825 9.79 -24.65 1.17
CA LEU A 825 10.60 -25.69 1.79
C LEU A 825 12.00 -25.76 1.16
N THR A 826 13.02 -25.94 1.99
CA THR A 826 14.38 -26.27 1.56
C THR A 826 14.54 -27.77 1.33
N PHE A 827 15.56 -28.19 0.57
CA PHE A 827 15.81 -29.62 0.35
C PHE A 827 15.92 -30.44 1.64
N PRO A 828 16.65 -30.03 2.70
CA PRO A 828 16.68 -30.80 3.95
C PRO A 828 15.32 -30.94 4.63
N GLU A 829 14.44 -29.94 4.49
CA GLU A 829 13.07 -29.99 5.02
C GLU A 829 12.21 -30.98 4.23
N VAL A 830 12.34 -30.98 2.89
CA VAL A 830 11.66 -31.95 2.02
C VAL A 830 12.20 -33.34 2.27
N GLU A 831 13.52 -33.54 2.34
CA GLU A 831 14.15 -34.83 2.66
C GLU A 831 13.63 -35.37 3.99
N LYS A 832 13.56 -34.53 5.03
CA LYS A 832 13.02 -34.94 6.32
C LYS A 832 11.56 -35.36 6.23
N LEU A 833 10.72 -34.60 5.53
CA LEU A 833 9.31 -34.95 5.31
C LEU A 833 9.19 -36.29 4.54
N ILE A 834 9.91 -36.43 3.44
CA ILE A 834 9.91 -37.61 2.56
C ILE A 834 10.49 -38.83 3.28
N SER A 835 11.43 -38.67 4.21
CA SER A 835 11.94 -39.77 5.03
C SER A 835 10.87 -40.40 5.94
N VAL A 836 9.78 -39.65 6.20
CA VAL A 836 8.66 -40.10 7.02
C VAL A 836 7.54 -40.69 6.17
N ILE A 837 7.19 -40.06 5.04
CA ILE A 837 6.06 -40.50 4.19
C ILE A 837 6.47 -41.42 3.04
N GLY A 838 7.76 -41.53 2.75
CA GLY A 838 8.31 -42.34 1.67
C GLY A 838 8.78 -43.73 2.11
N GLY A 839 9.34 -44.48 1.16
CA GLY A 839 9.79 -45.87 1.34
C GLY A 839 8.94 -46.87 0.56
N GLU A 840 9.28 -48.15 0.65
CA GLU A 840 8.62 -49.24 -0.09
C GLU A 840 7.13 -49.38 0.25
N ASN A 841 6.76 -49.02 1.49
CA ASN A 841 5.38 -49.06 1.98
C ASN A 841 4.65 -47.71 1.82
N SER A 842 5.21 -46.74 1.09
CA SER A 842 4.56 -45.45 0.89
C SER A 842 3.29 -45.59 0.06
N HIS A 843 2.19 -45.03 0.56
CA HIS A 843 0.92 -44.95 -0.17
C HIS A 843 0.74 -43.61 -0.91
N VAL A 844 1.72 -42.70 -0.83
CA VAL A 844 1.62 -41.36 -1.38
C VAL A 844 1.65 -41.41 -2.92
N ARG A 845 0.54 -40.99 -3.52
CA ARG A 845 0.32 -40.88 -4.96
C ARG A 845 0.27 -39.43 -5.45
N SER A 846 0.02 -38.47 -4.56
CA SER A 846 -0.02 -37.04 -4.91
C SER A 846 0.82 -36.23 -3.94
N LEU A 847 1.71 -35.39 -4.48
CA LEU A 847 2.57 -34.49 -3.72
C LEU A 847 2.49 -33.08 -4.31
N ASP A 848 2.08 -32.11 -3.48
CA ASP A 848 2.08 -30.69 -3.81
C ASP A 848 2.93 -29.93 -2.80
N VAL A 849 4.06 -29.38 -3.23
CA VAL A 849 4.95 -28.62 -2.34
C VAL A 849 5.56 -27.42 -3.06
N HIS A 850 5.74 -26.34 -2.32
CA HIS A 850 6.55 -25.21 -2.76
C HIS A 850 7.96 -25.36 -2.21
N VAL A 851 8.96 -25.52 -3.09
CA VAL A 851 10.36 -25.67 -2.73
C VAL A 851 11.17 -24.43 -3.08
N TYR A 852 12.28 -24.19 -2.39
CA TYR A 852 13.14 -23.06 -2.71
C TYR A 852 13.87 -23.30 -4.04
N PHE A 853 14.48 -24.48 -4.17
CA PHE A 853 15.18 -24.92 -5.36
C PHE A 853 14.51 -26.16 -5.96
N LEU A 854 14.30 -26.13 -7.27
CA LEU A 854 14.12 -27.36 -8.04
C LEU A 854 15.49 -27.85 -8.49
N SER A 855 15.93 -28.98 -7.91
CA SER A 855 17.23 -29.59 -8.16
C SER A 855 17.13 -31.03 -8.64
N CYS A 856 18.20 -31.53 -9.28
CA CYS A 856 18.30 -32.96 -9.62
C CYS A 856 18.24 -33.83 -8.37
N ASP A 857 18.90 -33.42 -7.28
CA ASP A 857 18.88 -34.14 -5.99
C ASP A 857 17.45 -34.27 -5.44
N LEU A 858 16.61 -33.24 -5.58
CA LEU A 858 15.19 -33.28 -5.19
C LEU A 858 14.43 -34.32 -6.03
N LEU A 859 14.58 -34.30 -7.36
CA LEU A 859 13.91 -35.25 -8.24
C LEU A 859 14.39 -36.69 -8.00
N ASP A 860 15.68 -36.88 -7.73
CA ASP A 860 16.27 -38.18 -7.37
C ASP A 860 15.80 -38.67 -6.01
N LEU A 861 15.62 -37.77 -5.05
CA LEU A 861 15.03 -38.08 -3.75
C LEU A 861 13.58 -38.55 -3.93
N LEU A 862 12.77 -37.79 -4.67
CA LEU A 862 11.35 -38.08 -4.89
C LEU A 862 11.17 -39.40 -5.65
N SER A 863 11.92 -39.61 -6.75
CA SER A 863 11.83 -40.85 -7.55
C SER A 863 12.22 -42.10 -6.75
N ARG A 864 13.26 -42.02 -5.92
CA ARG A 864 13.70 -43.16 -5.09
C ARG A 864 12.77 -43.44 -3.91
N ARG A 865 12.23 -42.39 -3.28
CA ARG A 865 11.47 -42.53 -2.02
C ARG A 865 9.96 -42.60 -2.22
N LEU A 866 9.45 -42.09 -3.33
CA LEU A 866 8.03 -42.13 -3.69
C LEU A 866 7.83 -42.78 -5.07
N PRO A 867 8.20 -44.05 -5.25
CA PRO A 867 8.07 -44.72 -6.55
C PRO A 867 6.62 -44.85 -7.03
N GLY A 868 5.63 -44.75 -6.13
CA GLY A 868 4.20 -44.77 -6.44
C GLY A 868 3.58 -43.40 -6.74
N LEU A 869 4.39 -42.34 -6.86
CA LEU A 869 3.90 -40.98 -7.07
C LEU A 869 3.31 -40.83 -8.49
N VAL A 870 2.02 -40.49 -8.56
CA VAL A 870 1.26 -40.31 -9.83
C VAL A 870 1.11 -38.84 -10.18
N ARG A 871 0.98 -37.97 -9.18
CA ARG A 871 0.83 -36.52 -9.35
C ARG A 871 1.88 -35.80 -8.55
N LEU A 872 2.65 -34.97 -9.25
CA LEU A 872 3.64 -34.10 -8.65
C LEU A 872 3.34 -32.67 -9.09
N ASN A 873 3.06 -31.80 -8.12
CA ASN A 873 2.98 -30.36 -8.30
C ASN A 873 4.12 -29.72 -7.51
N LEU A 874 5.07 -29.12 -8.22
CA LEU A 874 6.19 -28.40 -7.63
C LEU A 874 6.10 -26.93 -8.03
N ALA A 875 5.93 -26.07 -7.04
CA ALA A 875 6.24 -24.65 -7.16
C ALA A 875 7.69 -24.43 -6.71
N PHE A 876 8.44 -23.54 -7.36
CA PHE A 876 9.81 -23.22 -6.96
C PHE A 876 10.20 -21.77 -7.23
N GLU A 877 11.19 -21.29 -6.47
CA GLU A 877 11.74 -19.93 -6.60
C GLU A 877 12.97 -19.87 -7.53
N ALA A 878 13.79 -20.95 -7.59
CA ALA A 878 14.97 -21.05 -8.45
C ALA A 878 15.28 -22.49 -8.93
N LEU A 879 16.12 -22.61 -9.97
CA LEU A 879 16.68 -23.87 -10.49
C LEU A 879 18.14 -24.03 -10.05
N THR A 880 18.57 -25.24 -9.70
CA THR A 880 20.00 -25.56 -9.42
C THR A 880 20.33 -27.00 -9.81
N SER A 881 21.59 -27.29 -10.14
CA SER A 881 22.03 -28.66 -10.44
C SER A 881 22.19 -29.52 -9.18
N LYS A 882 22.59 -28.90 -8.05
CA LYS A 882 22.70 -29.54 -6.74
C LYS A 882 22.20 -28.62 -5.64
N ASP A 883 21.52 -29.20 -4.66
CA ASP A 883 21.13 -28.48 -3.43
C ASP A 883 22.04 -28.94 -2.30
N ASP A 884 22.97 -28.07 -1.88
CA ASP A 884 23.91 -28.35 -0.80
C ASP A 884 23.25 -28.28 0.59
N GLY A 885 21.92 -28.09 0.65
CA GLY A 885 21.18 -27.85 1.88
C GLY A 885 21.50 -26.49 2.50
N GLY A 886 22.34 -25.68 1.84
CA GLY A 886 22.65 -24.33 2.21
C GLY A 886 21.39 -23.50 2.07
N VAL A 887 20.91 -22.96 3.19
CA VAL A 887 19.99 -21.82 3.13
C VAL A 887 20.79 -20.69 2.49
N VAL A 888 20.66 -20.55 1.18
CA VAL A 888 21.10 -19.33 0.53
C VAL A 888 20.21 -18.26 1.14
N ASN A 889 20.79 -17.48 2.06
CA ASN A 889 20.19 -16.22 2.47
C ASN A 889 19.83 -15.54 1.16
N THR A 890 18.54 -15.28 0.92
CA THR A 890 18.04 -14.56 -0.28
C THR A 890 18.84 -13.28 -0.53
N ARG A 891 19.46 -12.72 0.51
CA ARG A 891 20.43 -11.61 0.47
C ARG A 891 21.73 -11.88 -0.33
N ASN A 892 22.12 -13.14 -0.56
CA ASN A 892 23.38 -13.52 -1.24
C ASN A 892 23.20 -13.93 -2.71
N PHE A 893 21.98 -13.96 -3.26
CA PHE A 893 21.72 -14.33 -4.67
C PHE A 893 22.20 -13.28 -5.71
N ALA A 894 22.87 -12.22 -5.28
CA ALA A 894 23.46 -11.23 -6.17
C ALA A 894 24.87 -11.60 -6.69
N SER A 895 25.47 -12.72 -6.25
CA SER A 895 26.89 -13.04 -6.53
C SER A 895 27.18 -14.30 -7.36
N SER A 896 26.20 -15.13 -7.72
CA SER A 896 26.41 -16.33 -8.56
C SER A 896 25.95 -16.07 -10.00
N HIS A 897 26.84 -16.31 -10.97
CA HIS A 897 26.67 -15.92 -12.38
C HIS A 897 25.98 -16.99 -13.25
N ASP A 898 25.44 -18.06 -12.65
CA ASP A 898 24.64 -19.03 -13.39
C ASP A 898 23.18 -19.03 -12.90
N VAL A 899 22.28 -18.84 -13.87
CA VAL A 899 20.82 -18.94 -13.79
C VAL A 899 20.09 -17.78 -13.09
N ARG A 900 19.96 -16.65 -13.80
CA ARG A 900 18.88 -15.67 -13.55
C ARG A 900 17.72 -15.87 -14.52
N SER A 901 16.92 -16.87 -14.22
CA SER A 901 15.54 -16.97 -14.68
C SER A 901 14.68 -17.36 -13.48
N SER A 902 14.22 -16.39 -12.68
CA SER A 902 13.10 -16.65 -11.77
C SER A 902 11.86 -16.75 -12.65
N ILE A 903 11.59 -17.97 -13.10
CA ILE A 903 10.37 -18.36 -13.79
C ILE A 903 9.50 -18.96 -12.68
N ARG A 904 8.39 -18.31 -12.33
CA ARG A 904 7.31 -19.00 -11.64
C ARG A 904 6.68 -19.94 -12.66
N SER A 905 7.12 -21.19 -12.64
CA SER A 905 6.58 -22.26 -13.48
C SER A 905 6.08 -23.36 -12.56
N SER A 906 4.78 -23.62 -12.59
CA SER A 906 4.22 -24.87 -12.06
C SER A 906 4.46 -25.95 -13.10
N ILE A 907 5.20 -26.99 -12.74
CA ILE A 907 5.35 -28.17 -13.60
C ILE A 907 4.35 -29.21 -13.13
N LEU A 908 3.40 -29.54 -14.00
CA LEU A 908 2.43 -30.61 -13.77
C LEU A 908 2.88 -31.84 -14.57
N LEU A 909 3.46 -32.83 -13.89
CA LEU A 909 3.81 -34.11 -14.51
C LEU A 909 2.61 -35.06 -14.40
N THR A 910 2.04 -35.44 -15.55
CA THR A 910 1.04 -36.50 -15.66
C THR A 910 1.46 -37.51 -16.74
N ASP A 911 0.98 -38.74 -16.65
CA ASP A 911 1.20 -39.78 -17.66
C ASP A 911 0.87 -39.25 -19.08
N GLY A 912 1.90 -39.11 -19.92
CA GLY A 912 1.83 -38.59 -21.28
C GLY A 912 2.78 -37.44 -21.63
N VAL A 913 3.46 -36.81 -20.64
CA VAL A 913 4.32 -35.62 -20.86
C VAL A 913 5.80 -35.97 -21.13
N ILE A 914 6.23 -37.19 -20.84
CA ILE A 914 7.64 -37.65 -20.97
C ILE A 914 8.19 -37.48 -22.41
N PRO A 915 7.46 -37.78 -23.50
CA PRO A 915 7.97 -37.60 -24.87
C PRO A 915 8.13 -36.12 -25.29
N LEU A 916 7.48 -35.20 -24.57
CA LEU A 916 7.51 -33.76 -24.85
C LEU A 916 8.71 -33.07 -24.18
N LEU A 917 9.15 -33.59 -23.03
CA LEU A 917 10.33 -33.13 -22.32
C LEU A 917 11.63 -33.60 -22.99
N GLU A 918 11.66 -34.79 -23.61
CA GLU A 918 12.83 -35.25 -24.39
C GLU A 918 13.11 -34.33 -25.60
N ASN A 919 12.06 -33.82 -26.26
CA ASN A 919 12.20 -32.85 -27.35
C ASN A 919 12.58 -31.43 -26.90
N GLN A 920 12.22 -31.02 -25.67
CA GLN A 920 12.65 -29.72 -25.12
C GLN A 920 14.06 -29.79 -24.51
N ALA A 921 14.45 -30.91 -23.89
CA ALA A 921 15.80 -31.14 -23.37
C ALA A 921 16.83 -31.24 -24.50
N ALA A 922 16.47 -31.84 -25.65
CA ALA A 922 17.33 -31.84 -26.84
C ALA A 922 17.61 -30.42 -27.37
N ASN A 923 16.69 -29.47 -27.18
CA ASN A 923 16.88 -28.07 -27.57
C ASN A 923 17.60 -27.23 -26.52
N LEU A 924 17.56 -27.62 -25.24
CA LEU A 924 18.26 -26.93 -24.14
C LEU A 924 19.71 -27.38 -23.95
N SER A 925 20.11 -28.56 -24.44
CA SER A 925 21.53 -28.99 -24.40
C SER A 925 22.46 -28.26 -25.38
N ARG A 926 21.96 -27.22 -26.07
CA ARG A 926 22.69 -26.45 -27.08
C ARG A 926 23.00 -24.99 -26.72
N ASP A 927 22.62 -24.51 -25.55
CA ASP A 927 22.96 -23.16 -25.05
C ASP A 927 23.59 -23.20 -23.66
#